data_AF-A0AAD7TI63-F1
#
_entry.id   AF-A0AAD7TI63-F1
#
_cell.length_a   1.000
_cell.length_b   1.000
_cell.length_c   1.000
_cell.angle_alpha   90.00
_cell.angle_beta   90.00
_cell.angle_gamma   90.00
#
_symmetry.space_group_name_H-M   'P 1'
#
loop_
_entity.id
_entity.type
_entity.pdbx_description
1 polymer ?
#
loop_
_entity_poly.entity_id
_entity_poly.type
_entity_poly.pdbx_seq_one_letter_code
_entity_poly.pdbx_strand_id
1 'polypeptide(L)'
;MDTDSDSDDNRDRGYFYWVQKEATRVSWEAPYIGDYDKKLASAILSMKKEANGTPYKNILPIIQSSGTGKSRLAHEVSKFFMTIPMNIRPAGDFTAYPYPDREARRVMHAAKRKNTNALLLAFWIESAFHVVDTLDSELESLRPTRTIWDQHRRAEQIHERLKANASEDGPRHLAAAIRSRLAHDFKNPDVVILIYIDEVSDVSTMELGDHLKTTVYDALLDSFTDLGPSEPIFLLTMSTDPFVVRRTGSPIRHQKPYTQLPFDVPLSGPLFTPGTVKVADVAEPTFMAKFGRPLFATRLLAAQTHDLQSVILETVSFALVKLLCYIFPYRFIHEDGASEAMIWAILSTRLHLEFDLSRSASRSLTESLVCSHMRLVYDMPTHNEFIESGTSSEPLLVEAAAWAMNKKRIEWLVDLAQFVKDGLLHTGPRGELAARTLLTFAYDRAGALQRGPEERTSYSRAVPVVVFLRALFADRWHDTVLQSAPPGAPPLQDAFADAFVRFTHFFPHDGDGTLDVNDALAAMVRGCALLINPRRDFADIAVPIVMHDAPLDVDVMSYIFVQLKTGYEPSCAPDADDMDEIFNGLTRKHPTIHLVMQLEADHGGASMAKTSDSSDGDRADEGKPAHACYKLAAYGCSPAVYKAIDEENKEHYASLLSSDPIISQHARQGAVGIAYVQRMKAAWDRIPACYDWAADSVLQGAESVQHPVEGVFVV
;
A
#
# COMPACT_ATOMS: atom_id res chain seq x y z
N MET A 1 37.94 -32.22 -11.72
CA MET A 1 37.93 -31.66 -10.36
C MET A 1 37.12 -30.40 -10.46
N ASP A 2 35.80 -30.52 -10.31
CA ASP A 2 34.82 -29.42 -10.28
C ASP A 2 33.55 -29.99 -9.65
N THR A 3 33.62 -30.32 -8.35
CA THR A 3 32.50 -30.92 -7.61
C THR A 3 32.23 -30.22 -6.27
N ASP A 4 32.78 -29.02 -6.02
CA ASP A 4 32.61 -28.31 -4.75
C ASP A 4 31.55 -27.19 -4.77
N SER A 5 31.08 -26.72 -5.94
CA SER A 5 30.13 -25.60 -6.00
C SER A 5 28.69 -25.93 -5.63
N ASP A 6 28.27 -27.20 -5.70
CA ASP A 6 26.89 -27.63 -5.37
C ASP A 6 26.68 -27.86 -3.87
N SER A 7 27.76 -28.01 -3.09
CA SER A 7 27.66 -28.37 -1.67
C SER A 7 27.48 -27.16 -0.74
N ASP A 8 27.94 -25.98 -1.14
CA ASP A 8 27.78 -24.73 -0.40
C ASP A 8 26.44 -24.06 -0.71
N ASP A 9 25.98 -24.08 -1.96
CA ASP A 9 24.66 -23.53 -2.36
C ASP A 9 23.50 -24.28 -1.64
N ASN A 10 23.62 -25.59 -1.44
CA ASN A 10 22.61 -26.36 -0.72
C ASN A 10 22.64 -26.12 0.81
N ARG A 11 23.82 -25.78 1.36
CA ARG A 11 23.99 -25.40 2.78
C ARG A 11 23.44 -24.00 3.05
N ASP A 12 23.72 -23.04 2.17
CA ASP A 12 23.22 -21.67 2.26
C ASP A 12 21.69 -21.63 2.11
N ARG A 13 21.11 -22.40 1.16
CA ARG A 13 19.65 -22.54 1.03
C ARG A 13 18.99 -23.10 2.29
N GLY A 14 19.61 -24.12 2.92
CA GLY A 14 19.12 -24.68 4.18
C GLY A 14 19.17 -23.69 5.34
N TYR A 15 20.22 -22.87 5.39
CA TYR A 15 20.38 -21.82 6.40
C TYR A 15 19.33 -20.71 6.25
N PHE A 16 19.16 -20.14 5.06
CA PHE A 16 18.16 -19.09 4.81
C PHE A 16 16.72 -19.57 5.08
N TYR A 17 16.41 -20.80 4.65
CA TYR A 17 15.13 -21.43 4.95
C TYR A 17 14.89 -21.55 6.47
N TRP A 18 15.92 -21.90 7.23
CA TRP A 18 15.82 -22.03 8.68
C TRP A 18 15.63 -20.67 9.38
N VAL A 19 16.40 -19.65 8.99
CA VAL A 19 16.26 -18.27 9.50
C VAL A 19 14.86 -17.73 9.24
N GLN A 20 14.32 -17.94 8.03
CA GLN A 20 12.98 -17.47 7.67
C GLN A 20 11.88 -18.14 8.51
N LYS A 21 11.97 -19.45 8.71
CA LYS A 21 11.04 -20.22 9.54
C LYS A 21 11.10 -19.77 11.00
N GLU A 22 12.31 -19.60 11.53
CA GLU A 22 12.51 -19.18 12.91
C GLU A 22 12.03 -17.74 13.13
N ALA A 23 12.35 -16.81 12.23
CA ALA A 23 11.88 -15.43 12.32
C ALA A 23 10.35 -15.34 12.29
N THR A 24 9.68 -16.20 11.51
CA THR A 24 8.22 -16.31 11.51
C THR A 24 7.68 -16.83 12.84
N ARG A 25 8.31 -17.87 13.41
CA ARG A 25 7.95 -18.43 14.72
C ARG A 25 8.14 -17.42 15.86
N VAL A 26 9.30 -16.78 15.93
CA VAL A 26 9.62 -15.75 16.93
C VAL A 26 8.66 -14.57 16.79
N SER A 27 8.34 -14.17 15.56
CA SER A 27 7.34 -13.13 15.32
C SER A 27 5.96 -13.50 15.87
N TRP A 28 5.56 -14.77 15.77
CA TRP A 28 4.31 -15.23 16.34
C TRP A 28 4.33 -15.24 17.87
N GLU A 29 5.46 -15.58 18.48
CA GLU A 29 5.62 -15.65 19.94
C GLU A 29 5.89 -14.29 20.59
N ALA A 30 6.19 -13.26 19.80
CA ALA A 30 6.43 -11.90 20.28
C ALA A 30 5.26 -11.41 21.17
N PRO A 31 5.52 -10.57 22.18
CA PRO A 31 4.46 -9.99 23.01
C PRO A 31 3.39 -9.30 22.16
N TYR A 32 2.12 -9.51 22.52
CA TYR A 32 1.03 -8.77 21.91
C TYR A 32 0.91 -7.39 22.55
N ILE A 33 0.88 -6.34 21.73
CA ILE A 33 0.92 -4.94 22.17
C ILE A 33 -0.28 -4.20 21.61
N GLY A 34 -0.90 -3.36 22.45
CA GLY A 34 -2.11 -2.62 22.13
C GLY A 34 -3.38 -3.27 22.70
N ASP A 35 -4.53 -2.82 22.22
CA ASP A 35 -5.87 -3.20 22.70
C ASP A 35 -6.81 -3.63 21.56
N TYR A 36 -6.26 -3.96 20.39
CA TYR A 36 -7.05 -4.36 19.22
C TYR A 36 -7.86 -5.64 19.46
N ASP A 37 -7.33 -6.56 20.26
CA ASP A 37 -8.03 -7.76 20.75
C ASP A 37 -9.30 -7.41 21.53
N LYS A 38 -9.20 -6.46 22.47
CA LYS A 38 -10.32 -5.97 23.28
C LYS A 38 -11.35 -5.26 22.41
N LYS A 39 -10.90 -4.44 21.45
CA LYS A 39 -11.76 -3.73 20.50
C LYS A 39 -12.54 -4.71 19.62
N LEU A 40 -11.89 -5.73 19.06
CA LEU A 40 -12.56 -6.75 18.26
C LEU A 40 -13.51 -7.60 19.11
N ALA A 41 -13.12 -7.99 20.33
CA ALA A 41 -14.00 -8.71 21.25
C ALA A 41 -15.27 -7.89 21.59
N SER A 42 -15.12 -6.59 21.85
CA SER A 42 -16.26 -5.69 22.07
C SER A 42 -17.14 -5.55 20.84
N ALA A 43 -16.55 -5.48 19.63
CA ALA A 43 -17.29 -5.43 18.38
C ALA A 43 -18.12 -6.71 18.17
N ILE A 44 -17.52 -7.89 18.38
CA ILE A 44 -18.21 -9.19 18.29
C ILE A 44 -19.43 -9.23 19.22
N LEU A 45 -19.29 -8.78 20.47
CA LEU A 45 -20.39 -8.72 21.43
C LEU A 45 -21.50 -7.75 21.00
N SER A 46 -21.14 -6.54 20.53
CA SER A 46 -22.13 -5.55 20.04
C SER A 46 -22.91 -6.11 18.86
N MET A 47 -22.19 -6.63 17.87
CA MET A 47 -22.78 -7.22 16.66
C MET A 47 -23.71 -8.37 16.99
N LYS A 48 -23.33 -9.22 17.95
CA LYS A 48 -24.19 -10.31 18.40
C LYS A 48 -25.50 -9.82 19.01
N LYS A 49 -25.41 -8.82 19.89
CA LYS A 49 -26.58 -8.22 20.53
C LYS A 49 -27.52 -7.56 19.51
N GLU A 50 -26.95 -6.92 18.51
CA GLU A 50 -27.69 -6.26 17.42
C GLU A 50 -28.29 -7.24 16.41
N ALA A 51 -27.79 -8.48 16.32
CA ALA A 51 -28.24 -9.46 15.34
C ALA A 51 -29.75 -9.69 15.39
N ASN A 52 -30.38 -9.71 16.57
CA ASN A 52 -31.84 -9.80 16.77
C ASN A 52 -32.55 -10.82 15.84
N GLY A 53 -31.97 -12.01 15.65
CA GLY A 53 -32.52 -13.05 14.77
C GLY A 53 -32.35 -12.80 13.25
N THR A 54 -31.60 -11.77 12.86
CA THR A 54 -31.28 -11.46 11.47
C THR A 54 -30.19 -12.41 10.93
N PRO A 55 -30.42 -13.08 9.79
CA PRO A 55 -29.44 -13.94 9.14
C PRO A 55 -28.06 -13.30 8.96
N TYR A 56 -27.01 -14.11 9.04
CA TYR A 56 -25.58 -13.75 8.81
C TYR A 56 -24.97 -12.68 9.72
N LYS A 57 -25.74 -12.07 10.64
CA LYS A 57 -25.23 -11.05 11.58
C LYS A 57 -24.26 -11.57 12.64
N ASN A 58 -24.08 -12.88 12.75
CA ASN A 58 -23.07 -13.52 13.59
C ASN A 58 -21.82 -13.95 12.81
N ILE A 59 -21.63 -13.42 11.60
CA ILE A 59 -20.47 -13.72 10.74
C ILE A 59 -19.70 -12.44 10.43
N LEU A 60 -18.41 -12.43 10.77
CA LEU A 60 -17.51 -11.30 10.51
C LEU A 60 -16.30 -11.75 9.68
N PRO A 61 -16.16 -11.27 8.44
CA PRO A 61 -14.93 -11.44 7.68
C PRO A 61 -13.89 -10.38 8.10
N ILE A 62 -12.66 -10.79 8.38
CA ILE A 62 -11.47 -9.93 8.48
C ILE A 62 -10.75 -9.99 7.13
N ILE A 63 -10.75 -8.87 6.41
CA ILE A 63 -10.11 -8.76 5.10
C ILE A 63 -8.97 -7.76 5.19
N GLN A 64 -7.75 -8.24 5.00
CA GLN A 64 -6.58 -7.37 4.97
C GLN A 64 -5.38 -8.09 4.34
N SER A 65 -4.43 -7.33 3.80
CA SER A 65 -3.18 -7.85 3.26
C SER A 65 -2.36 -8.70 4.25
N SER A 66 -1.39 -9.43 3.71
CA SER A 66 -0.49 -10.28 4.49
C SER A 66 0.34 -9.47 5.51
N GLY A 67 0.70 -10.11 6.62
CA GLY A 67 1.57 -9.51 7.65
C GLY A 67 0.96 -8.45 8.57
N THR A 68 -0.32 -8.10 8.39
CA THR A 68 -1.04 -7.14 9.25
C THR A 68 -1.48 -7.71 10.60
N GLY A 69 -1.26 -9.00 10.84
CA GLY A 69 -1.56 -9.62 12.14
C GLY A 69 -2.98 -10.20 12.27
N LYS A 70 -3.73 -10.43 11.18
CA LYS A 70 -5.07 -11.08 11.19
C LYS A 70 -5.16 -12.28 12.15
N SER A 71 -4.36 -13.32 11.86
CA SER A 71 -4.36 -14.57 12.62
C SER A 71 -3.91 -14.36 14.06
N ARG A 72 -2.99 -13.41 14.30
CA ARG A 72 -2.54 -13.07 15.65
C ARG A 72 -3.63 -12.36 16.45
N LEU A 73 -4.35 -11.41 15.84
CA LEU A 73 -5.48 -10.74 16.46
C LEU A 73 -6.58 -11.76 16.84
N ALA A 74 -6.94 -12.66 15.91
CA ALA A 74 -7.92 -13.73 16.19
C ALA A 74 -7.45 -14.64 17.34
N HIS A 75 -6.16 -14.98 17.38
CA HIS A 75 -5.57 -15.76 18.47
C HIS A 75 -5.67 -15.03 19.82
N GLU A 76 -5.47 -13.72 19.87
CA GLU A 76 -5.55 -12.96 21.12
C GLU A 76 -7.00 -12.76 21.57
N VAL A 77 -7.94 -12.59 20.63
CA VAL A 77 -9.38 -12.59 20.91
C VAL A 77 -9.84 -13.93 21.52
N SER A 78 -9.14 -15.04 21.24
CA SER A 78 -9.47 -16.34 21.81
C SER A 78 -9.33 -16.41 23.34
N LYS A 79 -8.71 -15.41 23.96
CA LYS A 79 -8.61 -15.28 25.43
C LYS A 79 -9.92 -14.79 26.08
N PHE A 80 -10.85 -14.25 25.30
CA PHE A 80 -12.13 -13.71 25.79
C PHE A 80 -13.30 -14.69 25.61
N PHE A 81 -13.19 -15.63 24.67
CA PHE A 81 -14.25 -16.57 24.30
C PHE A 81 -13.71 -17.99 24.24
N MET A 82 -14.54 -19.00 24.53
CA MET A 82 -14.20 -20.36 24.15
C MET A 82 -14.05 -20.40 22.63
N THR A 83 -12.88 -20.80 22.13
CA THR A 83 -12.54 -20.64 20.71
C THR A 83 -12.14 -21.95 20.05
N ILE A 84 -12.64 -22.17 18.85
CA ILE A 84 -12.22 -23.26 17.97
C ILE A 84 -11.46 -22.64 16.78
N PRO A 85 -10.12 -22.76 16.77
CA PRO A 85 -9.28 -22.21 15.71
C PRO A 85 -9.13 -23.18 14.55
N MET A 86 -9.18 -22.68 13.31
CA MET A 86 -8.78 -23.45 12.12
C MET A 86 -7.94 -22.59 11.19
N ASN A 87 -6.96 -23.21 10.56
CA ASN A 87 -6.22 -22.64 9.45
C ASN A 87 -6.25 -23.60 8.26
N ILE A 88 -6.95 -23.23 7.20
CA ILE A 88 -7.12 -24.10 6.03
C ILE A 88 -6.13 -23.78 4.90
N ARG A 89 -4.99 -23.14 5.18
CA ARG A 89 -3.92 -22.88 4.18
C ARG A 89 -3.36 -24.15 3.52
N PRO A 90 -2.69 -24.03 2.37
CA PRO A 90 -1.98 -25.16 1.77
C PRO A 90 -0.81 -25.60 2.66
N ALA A 91 -0.62 -26.92 2.81
CA ALA A 91 0.39 -27.51 3.71
C ALA A 91 1.87 -27.21 3.36
N GLY A 92 2.13 -26.44 2.29
CA GLY A 92 3.45 -26.04 1.82
C GLY A 92 3.78 -24.55 2.00
N ASP A 93 2.89 -23.74 2.59
CA ASP A 93 3.20 -22.34 2.91
C ASP A 93 3.97 -22.25 4.24
N PHE A 94 5.30 -22.33 4.16
CA PHE A 94 6.20 -22.26 5.34
C PHE A 94 6.44 -20.83 5.84
N THR A 95 5.92 -19.83 5.14
CA THR A 95 6.03 -18.41 5.52
C THR A 95 4.84 -17.94 6.37
N ALA A 96 3.92 -18.86 6.65
CA ALA A 96 2.68 -18.64 7.36
C ALA A 96 2.72 -19.24 8.77
N TYR A 97 2.06 -18.56 9.70
CA TYR A 97 1.79 -19.08 11.02
C TYR A 97 0.40 -18.59 11.48
N PRO A 98 -0.43 -19.41 12.16
CA PRO A 98 -0.19 -20.81 12.57
C PRO A 98 -0.06 -21.78 11.41
N TYR A 99 0.42 -23.00 11.65
CA TYR A 99 0.51 -24.01 10.59
C TYR A 99 -0.88 -24.47 10.13
N PRO A 100 -1.02 -25.01 8.91
CA PRO A 100 -2.32 -25.41 8.40
C PRO A 100 -2.87 -26.72 9.01
N ASP A 101 -4.16 -26.73 9.29
CA ASP A 101 -4.99 -27.88 9.66
C ASP A 101 -5.31 -28.74 8.44
N ARG A 102 -4.49 -29.77 8.21
CA ARG A 102 -4.59 -30.65 7.03
C ARG A 102 -5.94 -31.34 6.91
N GLU A 103 -6.50 -31.82 8.02
CA GLU A 103 -7.78 -32.52 8.02
C GLU A 103 -8.96 -31.56 7.83
N ALA A 104 -8.97 -30.40 8.50
CA ALA A 104 -10.00 -29.38 8.29
C ALA A 104 -10.05 -28.97 6.82
N ARG A 105 -8.88 -28.73 6.20
CA ARG A 105 -8.78 -28.47 4.75
C ARG A 105 -9.30 -29.64 3.92
N ARG A 106 -8.90 -30.89 4.21
CA ARG A 106 -9.40 -32.07 3.46
C ARG A 106 -10.91 -32.20 3.51
N VAL A 107 -11.55 -31.94 4.65
CA VAL A 107 -13.01 -31.98 4.79
C VAL A 107 -13.66 -30.93 3.90
N MET A 108 -13.19 -29.69 3.94
CA MET A 108 -13.68 -28.60 3.08
C MET A 108 -13.52 -28.94 1.59
N HIS A 109 -12.43 -29.61 1.19
CA HIS A 109 -12.26 -30.07 -0.19
C HIS A 109 -13.12 -31.29 -0.53
N ALA A 110 -13.41 -32.18 0.42
CA ALA A 110 -14.28 -33.33 0.20
C ALA A 110 -15.75 -32.91 -0.01
N ALA A 111 -16.15 -31.78 0.56
CA ALA A 111 -17.45 -31.13 0.35
C ALA A 111 -17.88 -31.07 -1.11
N LYS A 112 -16.95 -30.62 -1.95
CA LYS A 112 -17.12 -30.45 -3.39
C LYS A 112 -17.67 -31.70 -4.08
N ARG A 113 -17.27 -32.90 -3.62
CA ARG A 113 -17.57 -34.18 -4.29
C ARG A 113 -18.95 -34.76 -3.94
N LYS A 114 -19.57 -34.33 -2.83
CA LYS A 114 -20.79 -34.97 -2.29
C LYS A 114 -22.07 -34.12 -2.41
N ASN A 115 -21.96 -32.88 -2.90
CA ASN A 115 -23.10 -31.99 -3.19
C ASN A 115 -24.14 -31.87 -2.04
N THR A 116 -23.68 -31.87 -0.78
CA THR A 116 -24.58 -31.88 0.39
C THR A 116 -24.18 -30.83 1.43
N ASN A 117 -25.02 -29.81 1.59
CA ASN A 117 -24.91 -28.80 2.65
C ASN A 117 -25.06 -29.39 4.06
N ALA A 118 -25.83 -30.48 4.22
CA ALA A 118 -26.17 -31.08 5.51
C ALA A 118 -25.06 -31.98 6.12
N LEU A 119 -24.28 -32.68 5.27
CA LEU A 119 -23.28 -33.66 5.72
C LEU A 119 -21.98 -33.03 6.22
N LEU A 120 -21.60 -31.85 5.72
CA LEU A 120 -20.44 -31.10 6.23
C LEU A 120 -20.74 -30.45 7.57
N LEU A 121 -21.94 -29.90 7.74
CA LEU A 121 -22.39 -29.23 8.96
C LEU A 121 -22.56 -30.21 10.12
N ALA A 122 -23.22 -31.36 9.89
CA ALA A 122 -23.37 -32.41 10.90
C ALA A 122 -22.01 -33.04 11.31
N PHE A 123 -21.12 -33.25 10.34
CA PHE A 123 -19.78 -33.79 10.57
C PHE A 123 -18.89 -32.80 11.34
N TRP A 124 -18.96 -31.50 11.06
CA TRP A 124 -18.11 -30.47 11.68
C TRP A 124 -18.49 -30.13 13.11
N ILE A 125 -19.79 -30.07 13.38
CA ILE A 125 -20.33 -29.66 14.66
C ILE A 125 -20.26 -30.81 15.69
N GLU A 126 -20.53 -32.06 15.31
CA GLU A 126 -20.28 -33.20 16.23
C GLU A 126 -18.79 -33.32 16.58
N SER A 127 -17.88 -33.05 15.64
CA SER A 127 -16.42 -33.09 15.86
C SER A 127 -15.93 -32.06 16.88
N ALA A 128 -16.52 -30.85 16.86
CA ALA A 128 -16.21 -29.77 17.78
C ALA A 128 -16.74 -29.99 19.21
N PHE A 129 -17.85 -30.72 19.38
CA PHE A 129 -18.52 -30.88 20.68
C PHE A 129 -18.34 -32.26 21.31
N HIS A 130 -17.96 -33.30 20.56
CA HIS A 130 -17.45 -34.51 21.19
C HIS A 130 -16.13 -34.22 21.94
N VAL A 131 -15.37 -33.21 21.51
CA VAL A 131 -14.25 -32.60 22.24
C VAL A 131 -14.74 -31.95 23.54
N VAL A 132 -15.85 -31.22 23.55
CA VAL A 132 -16.47 -30.66 24.77
C VAL A 132 -16.91 -31.76 25.74
N ASP A 133 -17.53 -32.84 25.25
CA ASP A 133 -17.95 -33.98 26.06
C ASP A 133 -16.78 -34.82 26.61
N THR A 134 -15.62 -34.80 25.94
CA THR A 134 -14.40 -35.44 26.45
C THR A 134 -13.64 -34.53 27.42
N LEU A 135 -13.67 -33.21 27.16
CA LEU A 135 -13.06 -32.18 28.00
C LEU A 135 -13.85 -31.91 29.28
N ASP A 136 -15.11 -32.34 29.42
CA ASP A 136 -15.89 -32.16 30.66
C ASP A 136 -15.23 -32.82 31.89
N SER A 137 -14.45 -33.89 31.66
CA SER A 137 -13.62 -34.51 32.71
C SER A 137 -12.31 -33.76 33.02
N GLU A 138 -11.86 -32.88 32.13
CA GLU A 138 -10.62 -32.07 32.24
C GLU A 138 -10.89 -30.56 32.37
N LEU A 139 -12.14 -30.09 32.25
CA LEU A 139 -12.55 -28.68 32.12
C LEU A 139 -12.27 -27.86 33.38
N GLU A 140 -12.26 -28.49 34.56
CA GLU A 140 -11.78 -27.88 35.81
C GLU A 140 -10.27 -27.51 35.75
N SER A 141 -9.49 -28.20 34.91
CA SER A 141 -8.05 -27.95 34.73
C SER A 141 -7.72 -26.94 33.61
N LEU A 142 -8.69 -26.60 32.75
CA LEU A 142 -8.54 -25.74 31.55
C LEU A 142 -8.68 -24.23 31.83
N ARG A 143 -8.41 -23.80 33.07
CA ARG A 143 -8.01 -22.40 33.29
C ARG A 143 -6.81 -22.07 32.38
N PRO A 144 -6.66 -20.79 31.94
CA PRO A 144 -5.83 -20.42 30.79
C PRO A 144 -4.35 -20.67 31.07
N THR A 145 -3.91 -21.92 30.89
CA THR A 145 -2.53 -22.33 31.07
C THR A 145 -2.18 -23.45 30.10
N ARG A 146 -1.29 -23.08 29.17
CA ARG A 146 -0.36 -23.89 28.37
C ARG A 146 -0.90 -24.62 27.13
N THR A 147 -0.75 -23.88 26.03
CA THR A 147 -0.37 -24.25 24.65
C THR A 147 -1.37 -24.99 23.75
N ILE A 148 -1.89 -24.23 22.78
CA ILE A 148 -2.72 -24.65 21.62
C ILE A 148 -2.13 -25.82 20.82
N TRP A 149 -0.83 -26.06 20.87
CA TRP A 149 -0.19 -27.21 20.23
C TRP A 149 -0.79 -28.56 20.63
N ASP A 150 -1.26 -28.69 21.88
CA ASP A 150 -1.96 -29.91 22.34
C ASP A 150 -3.40 -29.98 21.82
N GLN A 151 -4.05 -28.84 21.57
CA GLN A 151 -5.38 -28.77 20.96
C GLN A 151 -5.33 -29.12 19.46
N HIS A 152 -4.32 -28.61 18.73
CA HIS A 152 -4.11 -28.88 17.30
C HIS A 152 -3.76 -30.34 17.02
N ARG A 153 -2.85 -30.95 17.81
CA ARG A 153 -2.41 -32.35 17.62
C ARG A 153 -3.49 -33.38 17.97
N ARG A 154 -4.41 -33.04 18.88
CA ARG A 154 -5.55 -33.89 19.25
C ARG A 154 -6.65 -33.86 18.19
N ALA A 155 -6.88 -32.74 17.51
CA ALA A 155 -7.84 -32.63 16.42
C ALA A 155 -7.56 -33.60 15.25
N GLU A 156 -6.28 -33.82 14.90
CA GLU A 156 -5.86 -34.80 13.87
C GLU A 156 -6.20 -36.26 14.23
N GLN A 157 -6.00 -36.67 15.50
CA GLN A 157 -6.28 -38.05 15.95
C GLN A 157 -7.77 -38.35 16.10
N ILE A 158 -8.57 -37.31 16.37
CA ILE A 158 -10.01 -37.37 16.56
C ILE A 158 -10.72 -37.56 15.21
N HIS A 159 -10.20 -36.94 14.14
CA HIS A 159 -10.74 -36.99 12.79
C HIS A 159 -10.90 -38.42 12.21
N GLU A 160 -9.98 -39.35 12.49
CA GLU A 160 -10.02 -40.72 11.98
C GLU A 160 -11.11 -41.60 12.63
N ARG A 161 -11.53 -41.28 13.86
CA ARG A 161 -12.60 -42.03 14.57
C ARG A 161 -14.01 -41.59 14.15
N LEU A 162 -14.15 -40.40 13.57
CA LEU A 162 -15.43 -39.73 13.27
C LEU A 162 -16.06 -40.12 11.92
N LYS A 163 -15.32 -40.79 11.03
CA LYS A 163 -15.86 -41.31 9.74
C LYS A 163 -16.97 -42.37 9.90
N ALA A 164 -17.22 -42.87 11.11
CA ALA A 164 -18.07 -44.03 11.35
C ALA A 164 -19.56 -43.73 11.66
N ASN A 165 -19.96 -42.53 12.10
CA ASN A 165 -21.25 -42.34 12.83
C ASN A 165 -22.17 -41.16 12.41
N ALA A 166 -21.99 -40.48 11.28
CA ALA A 166 -22.74 -39.23 10.97
C ALA A 166 -24.26 -39.41 10.68
N SER A 167 -25.11 -38.49 11.19
CA SER A 167 -26.57 -38.39 10.89
C SER A 167 -27.02 -36.96 10.48
N GLU A 168 -28.20 -36.82 9.85
CA GLU A 168 -28.74 -35.55 9.30
C GLU A 168 -29.27 -34.52 10.34
N ASP A 169 -29.61 -34.93 11.57
CA ASP A 169 -30.24 -34.05 12.58
C ASP A 169 -29.23 -33.31 13.50
N GLY A 170 -27.92 -33.39 13.21
CA GLY A 170 -26.82 -32.89 14.06
C GLY A 170 -26.92 -31.42 14.53
N PRO A 171 -27.32 -30.44 13.69
CA PRO A 171 -27.31 -29.01 14.07
C PRO A 171 -28.32 -28.65 15.18
N ARG A 172 -29.50 -29.27 15.19
CA ARG A 172 -30.54 -29.00 16.21
C ARG A 172 -30.21 -29.65 17.55
N HIS A 173 -29.64 -30.86 17.52
CA HIS A 173 -29.12 -31.53 18.71
C HIS A 173 -27.96 -30.74 19.34
N LEU A 174 -27.13 -30.10 18.51
CA LEU A 174 -26.08 -29.21 18.99
C LEU A 174 -26.63 -28.03 19.79
N ALA A 175 -27.54 -27.24 19.20
CA ALA A 175 -28.10 -26.05 19.85
C ALA A 175 -28.70 -26.40 21.23
N ALA A 176 -29.39 -27.55 21.31
CA ALA A 176 -29.92 -28.08 22.56
C ALA A 176 -28.81 -28.49 23.55
N ALA A 177 -27.72 -29.12 23.09
CA ALA A 177 -26.58 -29.51 23.94
C ALA A 177 -25.84 -28.28 24.51
N ILE A 178 -25.60 -27.26 23.69
CA ILE A 178 -25.00 -25.98 24.10
C ILE A 178 -25.86 -25.31 25.19
N ARG A 179 -27.16 -25.16 24.93
CA ARG A 179 -28.09 -24.48 25.84
C ARG A 179 -28.28 -25.22 27.16
N SER A 180 -28.26 -26.56 27.13
CA SER A 180 -28.44 -27.37 28.34
C SER A 180 -27.20 -27.45 29.22
N ARG A 181 -25.98 -27.33 28.66
CA ARG A 181 -24.73 -27.53 29.40
C ARG A 181 -23.97 -26.23 29.73
N LEU A 182 -23.98 -25.23 28.85
CA LEU A 182 -23.14 -24.02 29.01
C LEU A 182 -23.85 -22.84 29.72
N ALA A 183 -25.15 -22.97 30.00
CA ALA A 183 -25.95 -21.93 30.64
C ALA A 183 -25.57 -21.63 32.10
N HIS A 184 -24.78 -22.48 32.76
CA HIS A 184 -24.42 -22.35 34.18
C HIS A 184 -22.98 -21.85 34.45
N ASP A 185 -22.04 -21.98 33.51
CA ASP A 185 -20.60 -21.82 33.82
C ASP A 185 -19.91 -20.56 33.24
N PHE A 186 -20.53 -19.85 32.28
CA PHE A 186 -19.88 -18.73 31.60
C PHE A 186 -20.50 -17.37 31.94
N LYS A 187 -19.63 -16.38 32.17
CA LYS A 187 -19.99 -15.01 32.60
C LYS A 187 -20.70 -14.16 31.53
N ASN A 188 -20.79 -14.63 30.28
CA ASN A 188 -21.30 -13.84 29.15
C ASN A 188 -22.26 -14.67 28.28
N PRO A 189 -23.59 -14.49 28.41
CA PRO A 189 -24.58 -15.36 27.78
C PRO A 189 -24.80 -15.11 26.28
N ASP A 190 -24.29 -14.00 25.73
CA ASP A 190 -24.57 -13.58 24.35
C ASP A 190 -23.67 -14.27 23.30
N VAL A 191 -22.39 -14.51 23.61
CA VAL A 191 -21.45 -15.29 22.77
C VAL A 191 -20.66 -16.22 23.69
N VAL A 192 -20.89 -17.53 23.53
CA VAL A 192 -20.22 -18.55 24.33
C VAL A 192 -19.08 -19.18 23.52
N ILE A 193 -19.23 -19.31 22.19
CA ILE A 193 -18.27 -20.01 21.33
C ILE A 193 -17.92 -19.17 20.10
N LEU A 194 -16.63 -18.87 19.95
CA LEU A 194 -16.04 -18.25 18.77
C LEU A 194 -15.42 -19.32 17.88
N ILE A 195 -15.78 -19.33 16.60
CA ILE A 195 -15.13 -20.15 15.58
C ILE A 195 -14.37 -19.21 14.66
N TYR A 196 -13.06 -19.45 14.45
CA TYR A 196 -12.33 -18.73 13.42
C TYR A 196 -11.72 -19.65 12.37
N ILE A 197 -11.76 -19.20 11.11
CA ILE A 197 -11.17 -19.89 9.96
C ILE A 197 -10.18 -18.95 9.26
N ASP A 198 -8.91 -19.31 9.29
CA ASP A 198 -7.84 -18.63 8.58
C ASP A 198 -7.68 -19.16 7.14
N GLU A 199 -7.45 -18.24 6.21
CA GLU A 199 -7.32 -18.44 4.76
C GLU A 199 -8.54 -19.07 4.08
N VAL A 200 -9.67 -18.36 4.05
CA VAL A 200 -10.88 -18.84 3.34
C VAL A 200 -10.87 -18.62 1.83
N SER A 201 -9.82 -17.98 1.26
CA SER A 201 -9.76 -17.62 -0.16
C SER A 201 -9.96 -18.82 -1.08
N ASP A 202 -9.26 -19.92 -0.81
CA ASP A 202 -9.35 -21.16 -1.57
C ASP A 202 -10.80 -21.66 -1.64
N VAL A 203 -11.47 -21.84 -0.50
CA VAL A 203 -12.84 -22.38 -0.42
C VAL A 203 -13.91 -21.42 -0.96
N SER A 204 -13.61 -20.12 -1.06
CA SER A 204 -14.47 -19.12 -1.68
C SER A 204 -14.52 -19.20 -3.21
N THR A 205 -13.65 -20.00 -3.83
CA THR A 205 -13.63 -20.24 -5.29
C THR A 205 -14.03 -21.67 -5.64
N MET A 206 -14.22 -22.53 -4.64
CA MET A 206 -14.57 -23.93 -4.85
C MET A 206 -16.08 -24.09 -5.02
N GLU A 207 -16.54 -24.25 -6.26
CA GLU A 207 -17.95 -24.52 -6.56
C GLU A 207 -18.41 -25.90 -6.03
N LEU A 208 -19.63 -25.96 -5.53
CA LEU A 208 -20.32 -27.16 -5.07
C LEU A 208 -21.09 -27.82 -6.22
N GLY A 209 -20.60 -28.97 -6.68
CA GLY A 209 -21.19 -29.70 -7.81
C GLY A 209 -21.04 -28.96 -9.15
N ASP A 210 -21.46 -29.61 -10.25
CA ASP A 210 -21.23 -29.08 -11.61
C ASP A 210 -22.30 -28.07 -12.08
N HIS A 211 -23.30 -27.75 -11.25
CA HIS A 211 -24.51 -27.01 -11.67
C HIS A 211 -24.97 -25.88 -10.73
N LEU A 212 -24.35 -25.71 -9.55
CA LEU A 212 -24.72 -24.65 -8.61
C LEU A 212 -23.66 -23.54 -8.63
N LYS A 213 -24.07 -22.28 -8.78
CA LYS A 213 -23.21 -21.10 -8.56
C LYS A 213 -22.90 -20.85 -7.08
N THR A 214 -22.87 -21.91 -6.27
CA THR A 214 -22.70 -21.85 -4.81
C THR A 214 -21.35 -22.43 -4.46
N THR A 215 -20.56 -21.71 -3.69
CA THR A 215 -19.22 -22.15 -3.28
C THR A 215 -19.25 -22.92 -1.96
N VAL A 216 -18.17 -23.65 -1.65
CA VAL A 216 -17.99 -24.28 -0.32
C VAL A 216 -18.08 -23.23 0.79
N TYR A 217 -17.56 -22.03 0.54
CA TYR A 217 -17.70 -20.90 1.45
C TYR A 217 -19.15 -20.45 1.61
N ASP A 218 -19.92 -20.32 0.53
CA ASP A 218 -21.35 -19.98 0.62
C ASP A 218 -22.13 -20.99 1.46
N ALA A 219 -21.93 -22.29 1.23
CA ALA A 219 -22.59 -23.32 2.01
C ALA A 219 -22.18 -23.29 3.49
N LEU A 220 -20.91 -22.96 3.77
CA LEU A 220 -20.46 -22.74 5.15
C LEU A 220 -21.23 -21.57 5.80
N LEU A 221 -21.37 -20.43 5.13
CA LEU A 221 -22.09 -19.27 5.68
C LEU A 221 -23.58 -19.57 5.90
N ASP A 222 -24.21 -20.22 4.93
CA ASP A 222 -25.62 -20.61 4.97
C ASP A 222 -25.85 -21.56 6.15
N SER A 223 -24.93 -22.51 6.35
CA SER A 223 -24.99 -23.47 7.45
C SER A 223 -24.88 -22.82 8.86
N PHE A 224 -24.07 -21.78 9.01
CA PHE A 224 -23.97 -21.01 10.27
C PHE A 224 -25.20 -20.14 10.52
N THR A 225 -25.88 -19.73 9.45
CA THR A 225 -27.14 -19.00 9.52
C THR A 225 -28.30 -19.92 9.92
N ASP A 226 -28.33 -21.15 9.40
CA ASP A 226 -29.34 -22.17 9.72
C ASP A 226 -29.33 -22.58 11.20
N LEU A 227 -28.18 -22.49 11.88
CA LEU A 227 -28.09 -22.67 13.33
C LEU A 227 -28.95 -21.65 14.09
N GLY A 228 -29.15 -20.47 13.53
CA GLY A 228 -29.93 -19.40 14.13
C GLY A 228 -29.03 -18.32 14.76
N PRO A 229 -29.28 -17.02 14.51
CA PRO A 229 -28.50 -15.92 15.09
C PRO A 229 -28.64 -15.81 16.61
N SER A 230 -29.62 -16.48 17.21
CA SER A 230 -29.85 -16.56 18.66
C SER A 230 -29.02 -17.63 19.37
N GLU A 231 -28.32 -18.50 18.64
CA GLU A 231 -27.37 -19.45 19.26
C GLU A 231 -26.10 -18.74 19.71
N PRO A 232 -25.44 -19.14 20.79
CA PRO A 232 -24.31 -18.41 21.35
C PRO A 232 -22.99 -18.66 20.57
N ILE A 233 -23.07 -18.72 19.24
CA ILE A 233 -21.97 -18.98 18.30
C ILE A 233 -21.73 -17.73 17.45
N PHE A 234 -20.45 -17.43 17.21
CA PHE A 234 -20.00 -16.38 16.30
C PHE A 234 -18.89 -16.92 15.38
N LEU A 235 -18.97 -16.59 14.08
CA LEU A 235 -18.01 -17.02 13.06
C LEU A 235 -17.13 -15.85 12.63
N LEU A 236 -15.81 -16.05 12.69
CA LEU A 236 -14.79 -15.14 12.17
C LEU A 236 -14.09 -15.80 10.98
N THR A 237 -14.05 -15.15 9.83
CA THR A 237 -13.31 -15.66 8.66
C THR A 237 -12.19 -14.70 8.33
N MET A 238 -11.01 -15.20 7.91
CA MET A 238 -9.87 -14.35 7.57
C MET A 238 -9.41 -14.63 6.14
N SER A 239 -9.12 -13.57 5.41
CA SER A 239 -8.67 -13.66 4.03
C SER A 239 -7.75 -12.49 3.66
N THR A 240 -6.81 -12.74 2.76
CA THR A 240 -6.12 -11.67 1.99
C THR A 240 -6.85 -11.33 0.71
N ASP A 241 -7.73 -12.20 0.22
CA ASP A 241 -8.55 -12.00 -0.97
C ASP A 241 -9.85 -11.22 -0.63
N PRO A 242 -10.00 -9.96 -1.08
CA PRO A 242 -11.22 -9.18 -0.90
C PRO A 242 -12.43 -9.74 -1.66
N PHE A 243 -12.20 -10.53 -2.72
CA PHE A 243 -13.28 -11.14 -3.49
C PHE A 243 -14.11 -12.12 -2.67
N VAL A 244 -13.59 -12.66 -1.57
CA VAL A 244 -14.32 -13.57 -0.67
C VAL A 244 -15.69 -13.00 -0.30
N VAL A 245 -15.78 -11.70 -0.03
CA VAL A 245 -17.03 -11.04 0.38
C VAL A 245 -17.90 -10.65 -0.82
N ARG A 246 -17.28 -10.40 -1.99
CA ARG A 246 -17.99 -10.00 -3.22
C ARG A 246 -18.60 -11.18 -3.96
N ARG A 247 -17.97 -12.36 -3.91
CA ARG A 247 -18.39 -13.59 -4.62
C ARG A 247 -19.68 -14.17 -4.06
N THR A 248 -20.05 -13.87 -2.82
CA THR A 248 -21.21 -14.48 -2.14
C THR A 248 -22.57 -14.02 -2.69
N GLY A 249 -22.62 -13.20 -3.74
CA GLY A 249 -23.83 -12.87 -4.50
C GLY A 249 -24.87 -12.02 -3.77
N SER A 250 -24.74 -11.85 -2.45
CA SER A 250 -25.61 -11.03 -1.60
C SER A 250 -24.78 -10.33 -0.52
N PRO A 251 -24.76 -8.97 -0.50
CA PRO A 251 -24.10 -8.18 0.55
C PRO A 251 -24.63 -8.47 1.96
N ILE A 252 -25.82 -9.08 2.06
CA ILE A 252 -26.48 -9.43 3.33
C ILE A 252 -25.79 -10.60 4.03
N ARG A 253 -24.98 -11.41 3.31
CA ARG A 253 -24.33 -12.62 3.84
C ARG A 253 -23.19 -12.35 4.82
N HIS A 254 -22.82 -11.09 5.02
CA HIS A 254 -21.74 -10.71 5.91
C HIS A 254 -22.06 -9.42 6.66
N GLN A 255 -21.44 -9.28 7.83
CA GLN A 255 -21.20 -7.96 8.38
C GLN A 255 -20.14 -7.20 7.58
N LYS A 256 -20.08 -5.87 7.76
CA LYS A 256 -19.03 -5.05 7.16
C LYS A 256 -17.68 -5.67 7.50
N PRO A 257 -16.82 -5.97 6.50
CA PRO A 257 -15.54 -6.58 6.76
C PRO A 257 -14.68 -5.75 7.70
N TYR A 258 -13.99 -6.44 8.60
CA TYR A 258 -13.11 -5.82 9.57
C TYR A 258 -11.72 -5.61 8.96
N THR A 259 -11.33 -4.35 8.76
CA THR A 259 -10.04 -3.96 8.15
C THR A 259 -9.07 -3.33 9.16
N GLN A 260 -9.56 -3.01 10.36
CA GLN A 260 -8.89 -2.22 11.40
C GLN A 260 -7.84 -3.06 12.16
N LEU A 261 -6.65 -3.21 11.57
CA LEU A 261 -5.56 -4.00 12.15
C LEU A 261 -4.41 -3.11 12.66
N PRO A 262 -3.55 -3.63 13.55
CA PRO A 262 -2.44 -2.86 14.09
C PRO A 262 -1.44 -2.41 13.02
N PHE A 263 -0.96 -1.17 13.14
CA PHE A 263 0.03 -0.53 12.28
C PHE A 263 0.92 0.38 13.13
N ASP A 264 2.22 0.46 12.83
CA ASP A 264 3.21 1.23 13.61
C ASP A 264 3.22 0.85 15.10
N VAL A 265 3.26 -0.45 15.39
CA VAL A 265 3.22 -0.96 16.77
C VAL A 265 4.62 -1.00 17.39
N PRO A 266 4.92 -0.19 18.42
CA PRO A 266 6.23 -0.20 19.04
C PRO A 266 6.44 -1.45 19.91
N LEU A 267 7.51 -2.21 19.64
CA LEU A 267 7.91 -3.34 20.48
C LEU A 267 8.42 -2.90 21.87
N SER A 268 9.03 -1.71 21.95
CA SER A 268 9.54 -1.12 23.18
C SER A 268 9.71 0.39 23.01
N GLY A 269 9.22 1.18 23.97
CA GLY A 269 9.33 2.65 23.93
C GLY A 269 8.62 3.27 22.71
N PRO A 270 8.83 4.55 22.41
CA PRO A 270 8.36 5.15 21.17
C PRO A 270 9.18 4.67 19.96
N LEU A 271 8.58 4.66 18.76
CA LEU A 271 9.29 4.28 17.51
C LEU A 271 10.45 5.22 17.19
N PHE A 272 10.29 6.50 17.52
CA PHE A 272 11.23 7.58 17.32
C PHE A 272 11.15 8.58 18.49
N THR A 273 12.27 9.18 18.85
CA THR A 273 12.33 10.29 19.81
C THR A 273 13.22 11.38 19.21
N PRO A 274 12.71 12.63 19.06
CA PRO A 274 13.53 13.73 18.55
C PRO A 274 14.84 13.91 19.34
N GLY A 275 15.92 14.25 18.64
CA GLY A 275 17.24 14.47 19.21
C GLY A 275 18.01 13.20 19.59
N THR A 276 17.52 12.00 19.29
CA THR A 276 18.15 10.73 19.75
C THR A 276 18.91 9.94 18.68
N VAL A 277 18.55 10.10 17.41
CA VAL A 277 19.12 9.34 16.28
C VAL A 277 19.39 10.27 15.11
N LYS A 278 20.39 9.95 14.28
CA LYS A 278 20.78 10.72 13.09
C LYS A 278 20.07 10.22 11.83
N VAL A 279 20.24 10.96 10.73
CA VAL A 279 19.68 10.59 9.42
C VAL A 279 20.18 9.22 8.91
N ALA A 280 21.42 8.85 9.24
CA ALA A 280 21.97 7.54 8.88
C ALA A 280 21.27 6.41 9.64
N ASP A 281 20.95 6.60 10.92
CA ASP A 281 20.31 5.58 11.76
C ASP A 281 18.89 5.28 11.27
N VAL A 282 18.14 6.29 10.82
CA VAL A 282 16.78 6.08 10.31
C VAL A 282 16.74 5.43 8.92
N ALA A 283 17.87 5.44 8.20
CA ALA A 283 18.05 4.74 6.93
C ALA A 283 18.39 3.25 7.11
N GLU A 284 18.71 2.79 8.32
CA GLU A 284 19.04 1.40 8.58
C GLU A 284 17.80 0.49 8.55
N PRO A 285 17.88 -0.71 7.95
CA PRO A 285 16.75 -1.65 7.91
C PRO A 285 16.17 -2.00 9.28
N THR A 286 17.00 -2.01 10.33
CA THR A 286 16.56 -2.25 11.72
C THR A 286 15.64 -1.15 12.23
N PHE A 287 15.85 0.09 11.81
CA PHE A 287 14.99 1.22 12.13
C PHE A 287 13.76 1.25 11.23
N MET A 288 13.95 1.04 9.92
CA MET A 288 12.85 1.00 8.94
C MET A 288 11.79 -0.05 9.25
N ALA A 289 12.20 -1.23 9.73
CA ALA A 289 11.31 -2.33 10.09
C ALA A 289 10.32 -1.99 11.22
N LYS A 290 10.58 -0.93 12.00
CA LYS A 290 9.72 -0.47 13.10
C LYS A 290 8.42 0.15 12.60
N PHE A 291 8.41 0.67 11.37
CA PHE A 291 7.25 1.32 10.78
C PHE A 291 6.48 0.36 9.90
N GLY A 292 5.16 0.48 9.93
CA GLY A 292 4.24 -0.29 9.13
C GLY A 292 3.67 -1.49 9.84
N ARG A 293 3.60 -2.60 9.12
CA ARG A 293 3.09 -3.86 9.66
C ARG A 293 4.00 -4.41 10.76
N PRO A 294 3.44 -4.87 11.90
CA PRO A 294 4.24 -5.44 13.00
C PRO A 294 5.14 -6.61 12.58
N LEU A 295 4.77 -7.34 11.52
CA LEU A 295 5.52 -8.49 10.98
C LEU A 295 7.01 -8.19 10.77
N PHE A 296 7.38 -7.00 10.33
CA PHE A 296 8.78 -6.72 10.01
C PHE A 296 9.61 -6.51 11.27
N ALA A 297 9.15 -5.68 12.20
CA ALA A 297 9.84 -5.41 13.46
C ALA A 297 10.04 -6.69 14.29
N THR A 298 9.00 -7.52 14.39
CA THR A 298 9.02 -8.73 15.21
C THR A 298 9.96 -9.82 14.66
N ARG A 299 10.21 -9.85 13.35
CA ARG A 299 11.20 -10.77 12.76
C ARG A 299 12.63 -10.49 13.24
N LEU A 300 12.95 -9.23 13.55
CA LEU A 300 14.27 -8.85 14.07
C LEU A 300 14.56 -9.46 15.45
N LEU A 301 13.55 -9.89 16.19
CA LEU A 301 13.73 -10.61 17.46
C LEU A 301 14.45 -11.95 17.29
N ALA A 302 14.48 -12.52 16.07
CA ALA A 302 15.27 -13.72 15.76
C ALA A 302 16.79 -13.50 15.94
N ALA A 303 17.25 -12.25 15.95
CA ALA A 303 18.65 -11.91 16.25
C ALA A 303 19.08 -12.26 17.69
N GLN A 304 18.14 -12.70 18.55
CA GLN A 304 18.49 -13.27 19.87
C GLN A 304 19.16 -14.64 19.75
N THR A 305 18.87 -15.39 18.69
CA THR A 305 19.38 -16.77 18.48
C THR A 305 20.27 -16.86 17.24
N HIS A 306 20.38 -15.79 16.45
CA HIS A 306 21.09 -15.73 15.18
C HIS A 306 21.89 -14.44 15.04
N ASP A 307 22.83 -14.43 14.11
CA ASP A 307 23.55 -13.22 13.71
C ASP A 307 22.58 -12.14 13.18
N LEU A 308 22.69 -10.92 13.72
CA LEU A 308 21.82 -9.78 13.41
C LEU A 308 21.91 -9.39 11.92
N GLN A 309 23.10 -9.42 11.32
CA GLN A 309 23.27 -9.02 9.92
C GLN A 309 22.58 -10.00 8.97
N SER A 310 22.63 -11.30 9.28
CA SER A 310 21.90 -12.34 8.58
C SER A 310 20.38 -12.14 8.69
N VAL A 311 19.87 -11.84 9.88
CA VAL A 311 18.44 -11.58 10.12
C VAL A 311 17.96 -10.33 9.40
N ILE A 312 18.77 -9.26 9.37
CA ILE A 312 18.47 -8.03 8.63
C ILE A 312 18.35 -8.33 7.14
N LEU A 313 19.37 -8.98 6.56
CA LEU A 313 19.38 -9.34 5.15
C LEU A 313 18.15 -10.17 4.79
N GLU A 314 17.84 -11.18 5.60
CA GLU A 314 16.67 -12.02 5.40
C GLU A 314 15.35 -11.28 5.56
N THR A 315 15.28 -10.27 6.43
CA THR A 315 14.06 -9.47 6.60
C THR A 315 13.81 -8.58 5.38
N VAL A 316 14.86 -7.98 4.79
CA VAL A 316 14.76 -7.23 3.53
C VAL A 316 14.39 -8.16 2.36
N SER A 317 15.07 -9.31 2.23
CA SER A 317 14.75 -10.32 1.22
C SER A 317 13.32 -10.84 1.35
N PHE A 318 12.85 -11.04 2.58
CA PHE A 318 11.49 -11.44 2.88
C PHE A 318 10.46 -10.37 2.47
N ALA A 319 10.75 -9.09 2.73
CA ALA A 319 9.91 -7.98 2.29
C ALA A 319 9.78 -7.94 0.77
N LEU A 320 10.90 -8.16 0.04
CA LEU A 320 10.90 -8.27 -1.42
C LEU A 320 10.07 -9.46 -1.92
N VAL A 321 10.25 -10.64 -1.32
CA VAL A 321 9.48 -11.86 -1.64
C VAL A 321 7.98 -11.64 -1.45
N LYS A 322 7.58 -10.98 -0.35
CA LYS A 322 6.18 -10.65 -0.08
C LYS A 322 5.63 -9.59 -1.02
N LEU A 323 6.40 -8.57 -1.37
CA LEU A 323 5.99 -7.54 -2.31
C LEU A 323 5.78 -8.10 -3.73
N LEU A 324 6.65 -9.01 -4.17
CA LEU A 324 6.60 -9.57 -5.53
C LEU A 324 5.75 -10.85 -5.63
N CYS A 325 5.27 -11.40 -4.51
CA CYS A 325 4.58 -12.69 -4.46
C CYS A 325 5.38 -13.84 -5.11
N TYR A 326 6.69 -13.92 -4.85
CA TYR A 326 7.58 -14.88 -5.51
C TYR A 326 8.25 -15.84 -4.51
N ILE A 327 8.42 -17.12 -4.86
CA ILE A 327 8.93 -18.17 -3.95
C ILE A 327 10.46 -18.36 -4.13
N PHE A 328 11.21 -18.20 -3.03
CA PHE A 328 12.64 -18.51 -2.92
C PHE A 328 12.89 -20.04 -2.88
N PRO A 329 14.00 -20.63 -3.40
CA PRO A 329 15.29 -20.02 -3.77
C PRO A 329 15.56 -19.88 -5.26
N TYR A 330 14.56 -20.09 -6.11
CA TYR A 330 14.77 -19.95 -7.55
C TYR A 330 15.00 -18.48 -7.90
N ARG A 331 15.88 -18.24 -8.88
CA ARG A 331 16.52 -16.95 -9.16
C ARG A 331 15.54 -15.77 -9.15
N PHE A 332 16.05 -14.63 -8.65
CA PHE A 332 15.59 -13.27 -8.99
C PHE A 332 14.98 -13.23 -10.39
N ILE A 333 13.76 -12.70 -10.52
CA ILE A 333 13.03 -12.41 -11.78
C ILE A 333 13.46 -13.36 -12.90
N HIS A 334 12.67 -14.43 -13.10
CA HIS A 334 12.88 -15.46 -14.13
C HIS A 334 13.34 -14.86 -15.46
N GLU A 335 13.94 -15.69 -16.32
CA GLU A 335 14.24 -15.31 -17.71
C GLU A 335 13.01 -14.71 -18.44
N ASP A 336 11.80 -15.00 -17.95
CA ASP A 336 10.50 -14.52 -18.42
C ASP A 336 10.12 -13.08 -17.99
N GLY A 337 10.92 -12.39 -17.17
CA GLY A 337 10.66 -11.00 -16.74
C GLY A 337 9.73 -10.86 -15.52
N ALA A 338 9.41 -9.62 -15.16
CA ALA A 338 8.47 -9.29 -14.07
C ALA A 338 7.03 -9.32 -14.59
N SER A 339 6.08 -9.84 -13.81
CA SER A 339 4.66 -9.76 -14.18
C SER A 339 4.13 -8.33 -14.04
N GLU A 340 3.06 -8.01 -14.76
CA GLU A 340 2.42 -6.69 -14.67
C GLU A 340 2.07 -6.31 -13.22
N ALA A 341 1.51 -7.24 -12.45
CA ALA A 341 1.17 -7.03 -11.04
C ALA A 341 2.39 -6.76 -10.15
N MET A 342 3.54 -7.38 -10.44
CA MET A 342 4.80 -7.09 -9.74
C MET A 342 5.26 -5.66 -10.02
N ILE A 343 5.21 -5.22 -11.28
CA ILE A 343 5.61 -3.86 -11.68
C ILE A 343 4.68 -2.84 -11.03
N TRP A 344 3.36 -3.08 -11.05
CA TRP A 344 2.38 -2.28 -10.34
C TRP A 344 2.66 -2.16 -8.84
N ALA A 345 3.02 -3.27 -8.18
CA ALA A 345 3.34 -3.27 -6.75
C ALA A 345 4.57 -2.41 -6.44
N ILE A 346 5.63 -2.55 -7.24
CA ILE A 346 6.87 -1.77 -7.10
C ILE A 346 6.58 -0.28 -7.28
N LEU A 347 5.93 0.08 -8.40
CA LEU A 347 5.69 1.47 -8.75
C LEU A 347 4.69 2.14 -7.81
N SER A 348 3.61 1.45 -7.42
CA SER A 348 2.64 2.00 -6.45
C SER A 348 3.29 2.30 -5.10
N THR A 349 4.25 1.47 -4.68
CA THR A 349 4.97 1.65 -3.40
C THR A 349 5.91 2.85 -3.43
N ARG A 350 6.46 3.17 -4.61
CA ARG A 350 7.47 4.22 -4.80
C ARG A 350 6.87 5.56 -5.22
N LEU A 351 5.91 5.54 -6.13
CA LEU A 351 5.38 6.73 -6.79
C LEU A 351 4.03 7.19 -6.25
N HIS A 352 3.40 6.43 -5.34
CA HIS A 352 2.03 6.69 -4.86
C HIS A 352 1.00 6.73 -6.01
N LEU A 353 0.73 5.56 -6.61
CA LEU A 353 -0.18 5.46 -7.75
C LEU A 353 -1.64 5.32 -7.31
N GLU A 354 -2.49 6.21 -7.82
CA GLU A 354 -3.93 6.24 -7.61
C GLU A 354 -4.67 5.59 -8.79
N PHE A 355 -5.59 4.69 -8.49
CA PHE A 355 -6.31 3.90 -9.50
C PHE A 355 -7.68 4.50 -9.78
N ASP A 356 -8.09 4.52 -11.05
CA ASP A 356 -9.47 4.88 -11.41
C ASP A 356 -10.42 3.70 -11.12
N LEU A 357 -11.07 3.73 -9.96
CA LEU A 357 -11.98 2.67 -9.51
C LEU A 357 -13.30 2.61 -10.29
N SER A 358 -13.58 3.56 -11.19
CA SER A 358 -14.73 3.46 -12.11
C SER A 358 -14.57 2.26 -13.07
N ARG A 359 -13.32 1.90 -13.38
CA ARG A 359 -12.98 0.81 -14.31
C ARG A 359 -12.92 -0.54 -13.60
N SER A 360 -13.52 -1.55 -14.22
CA SER A 360 -13.48 -2.93 -13.69
C SER A 360 -12.06 -3.51 -13.68
N ALA A 361 -11.24 -3.18 -14.69
CA ALA A 361 -9.84 -3.61 -14.76
C ALA A 361 -9.02 -3.09 -13.56
N SER A 362 -9.13 -1.79 -13.26
CA SER A 362 -8.47 -1.17 -12.10
C SER A 362 -8.92 -1.79 -10.78
N ARG A 363 -10.23 -2.04 -10.61
CA ARG A 363 -10.76 -2.73 -9.42
C ARG A 363 -10.14 -4.12 -9.24
N SER A 364 -10.20 -4.96 -10.28
CA SER A 364 -9.61 -6.31 -10.26
C SER A 364 -8.11 -6.29 -9.96
N LEU A 365 -7.39 -5.31 -10.51
CA LEU A 365 -5.96 -5.14 -10.25
C LEU A 365 -5.70 -4.74 -8.80
N THR A 366 -6.41 -3.76 -8.24
CA THR A 366 -6.25 -3.36 -6.83
C THR A 366 -6.49 -4.53 -5.87
N GLU A 367 -7.49 -5.37 -6.16
CA GLU A 367 -7.80 -6.56 -5.37
C GLU A 367 -6.68 -7.61 -5.46
N SER A 368 -6.13 -7.83 -6.66
CA SER A 368 -4.95 -8.68 -6.87
C SER A 368 -3.73 -8.17 -6.09
N LEU A 369 -3.49 -6.86 -6.10
CA LEU A 369 -2.40 -6.23 -5.35
C LEU A 369 -2.57 -6.38 -3.83
N VAL A 370 -3.80 -6.34 -3.32
CA VAL A 370 -4.08 -6.60 -1.90
C VAL A 370 -3.81 -8.05 -1.54
N CYS A 371 -4.28 -8.97 -2.38
CA CYS A 371 -4.18 -10.41 -2.16
C CYS A 371 -2.73 -10.87 -2.14
N SER A 372 -1.92 -10.39 -3.10
CA SER A 372 -0.61 -10.97 -3.41
C SER A 372 0.56 -10.01 -3.24
N HIS A 373 0.37 -8.69 -3.20
CA HIS A 373 1.46 -7.72 -3.36
C HIS A 373 1.51 -6.64 -2.27
N MET A 374 1.13 -6.98 -1.03
CA MET A 374 1.29 -6.10 0.14
C MET A 374 0.58 -4.73 0.01
N ARG A 375 -0.43 -4.58 -0.84
CA ARG A 375 -1.33 -3.41 -0.83
C ARG A 375 -2.32 -3.53 0.33
N LEU A 376 -2.58 -2.45 1.06
CA LEU A 376 -3.51 -2.45 2.20
C LEU A 376 -4.93 -2.10 1.77
N VAL A 377 -5.92 -2.66 2.47
CA VAL A 377 -7.31 -2.24 2.44
C VAL A 377 -7.53 -1.18 3.51
N TYR A 378 -7.97 0.01 3.12
CA TYR A 378 -8.32 1.08 4.05
C TYR A 378 -9.82 1.00 4.40
N ASP A 379 -10.67 0.88 3.38
CA ASP A 379 -12.11 0.69 3.58
C ASP A 379 -12.71 -0.28 2.57
N MET A 380 -13.84 -0.86 2.97
CA MET A 380 -14.72 -1.62 2.10
C MET A 380 -16.14 -1.04 2.23
N PRO A 381 -16.58 -0.19 1.27
CA PRO A 381 -17.89 0.44 1.31
C PRO A 381 -19.04 -0.56 1.41
N THR A 382 -20.17 -0.13 1.99
CA THR A 382 -21.33 -1.01 2.28
C THR A 382 -21.94 -1.68 1.06
N HIS A 383 -21.74 -1.13 -0.13
CA HIS A 383 -22.23 -1.70 -1.39
C HIS A 383 -21.31 -2.82 -1.93
N ASN A 384 -20.10 -3.01 -1.39
CA ASN A 384 -19.14 -4.05 -1.78
C ASN A 384 -18.76 -4.06 -3.28
N GLU A 385 -18.86 -2.92 -3.98
CA GLU A 385 -18.57 -2.85 -5.42
C GLU A 385 -17.08 -2.66 -5.74
N PHE A 386 -16.33 -2.11 -4.80
CA PHE A 386 -14.89 -1.92 -4.84
C PHE A 386 -14.33 -1.84 -3.42
N ILE A 387 -13.01 -1.78 -3.31
CA ILE A 387 -12.29 -1.53 -2.07
C ILE A 387 -11.52 -0.24 -2.20
N GLU A 388 -11.43 0.52 -1.11
CA GLU A 388 -10.47 1.61 -0.98
C GLU A 388 -9.19 1.00 -0.45
N SER A 389 -8.10 1.11 -1.22
CA SER A 389 -6.84 0.44 -0.94
C SER A 389 -5.67 1.31 -1.36
N GLY A 390 -4.51 1.08 -0.74
CA GLY A 390 -3.32 1.87 -1.01
C GLY A 390 -2.02 1.24 -0.52
N THR A 391 -0.92 1.89 -0.85
CA THR A 391 0.43 1.59 -0.35
C THR A 391 0.75 2.57 0.77
N SER A 392 0.71 2.09 2.03
CA SER A 392 1.09 2.92 3.17
C SER A 392 2.61 3.11 3.24
N SER A 393 3.05 4.14 3.96
CA SER A 393 4.47 4.46 4.17
C SER A 393 5.15 3.41 5.07
N GLU A 394 5.65 2.34 4.44
CA GLU A 394 6.36 1.22 5.06
C GLU A 394 7.82 1.19 4.55
N PRO A 395 8.76 1.88 5.21
CA PRO A 395 10.09 2.15 4.65
C PRO A 395 10.87 0.89 4.27
N LEU A 396 10.68 -0.21 4.99
CA LEU A 396 11.33 -1.49 4.65
C LEU A 396 10.78 -2.10 3.35
N LEU A 397 9.48 -2.00 3.08
CA LEU A 397 8.90 -2.42 1.81
C LEU A 397 9.31 -1.48 0.67
N VAL A 398 9.44 -0.18 0.96
CA VAL A 398 9.92 0.80 -0.02
C VAL A 398 11.38 0.53 -0.39
N GLU A 399 12.24 0.17 0.57
CA GLU A 399 13.61 -0.28 0.30
C GLU A 399 13.62 -1.52 -0.62
N ALA A 400 12.77 -2.50 -0.33
CA ALA A 400 12.62 -3.69 -1.19
C ALA A 400 12.12 -3.33 -2.60
N ALA A 401 11.17 -2.41 -2.72
CA ALA A 401 10.69 -1.91 -4.01
C ALA A 401 11.82 -1.19 -4.79
N ALA A 402 12.65 -0.40 -4.10
CA ALA A 402 13.81 0.27 -4.69
C ALA A 402 14.83 -0.74 -5.24
N TRP A 403 15.06 -1.83 -4.50
CA TRP A 403 15.94 -2.92 -4.92
C TRP A 403 15.46 -3.55 -6.21
N ALA A 404 14.14 -3.76 -6.34
CA ALA A 404 13.53 -4.31 -7.56
C ALA A 404 13.62 -3.31 -8.72
N MET A 405 13.20 -2.07 -8.51
CA MET A 405 13.16 -0.99 -9.52
C MET A 405 14.51 -0.73 -10.18
N ASN A 406 15.61 -0.91 -9.43
CA ASN A 406 16.97 -0.68 -9.91
C ASN A 406 17.69 -1.97 -10.39
N LYS A 407 16.97 -3.08 -10.58
CA LYS A 407 17.52 -4.25 -11.29
C LYS A 407 17.48 -3.99 -12.79
N LYS A 408 18.57 -4.35 -13.47
CA LYS A 408 18.74 -4.27 -14.95
C LYS A 408 17.70 -5.02 -15.80
N ARG A 409 16.71 -5.69 -15.19
CA ARG A 409 15.73 -6.55 -15.87
C ARG A 409 14.29 -6.03 -15.76
N ILE A 410 14.06 -4.87 -15.13
CA ILE A 410 12.74 -4.26 -15.04
C ILE A 410 12.76 -2.94 -15.79
N GLU A 411 12.09 -2.90 -16.94
CA GLU A 411 11.91 -1.70 -17.78
C GLU A 411 10.67 -0.90 -17.34
N TRP A 412 10.62 -0.58 -16.04
CA TRP A 412 9.41 -0.08 -15.38
C TRP A 412 8.87 1.25 -15.94
N LEU A 413 9.70 2.06 -16.61
CA LEU A 413 9.26 3.33 -17.20
C LEU A 413 8.40 3.10 -18.45
N VAL A 414 8.74 2.08 -19.23
CA VAL A 414 7.95 1.66 -20.40
C VAL A 414 6.59 1.18 -19.93
N ASP A 415 6.57 0.32 -18.91
CA ASP A 415 5.35 -0.19 -18.31
C ASP A 415 4.50 0.93 -17.70
N LEU A 416 5.11 1.87 -16.97
CA LEU A 416 4.40 3.02 -16.40
C LEU A 416 3.74 3.88 -17.48
N ALA A 417 4.45 4.15 -18.59
CA ALA A 417 3.88 4.87 -19.73
C ALA A 417 2.72 4.10 -20.35
N GLN A 418 2.82 2.77 -20.45
CA GLN A 418 1.74 1.93 -20.95
C GLN A 418 0.52 1.95 -20.01
N PHE A 419 0.73 1.89 -18.70
CA PHE A 419 -0.34 1.95 -17.71
C PHE A 419 -1.15 3.24 -17.74
N VAL A 420 -0.48 4.37 -18.03
CA VAL A 420 -1.14 5.65 -18.28
C VAL A 420 -2.00 5.58 -19.54
N LYS A 421 -1.46 5.06 -20.65
CA LYS A 421 -2.22 4.87 -21.91
C LYS A 421 -3.41 3.94 -21.77
N ASP A 422 -3.27 2.89 -20.97
CA ASP A 422 -4.36 1.94 -20.70
C ASP A 422 -5.47 2.56 -19.86
N GLY A 423 -5.23 3.74 -19.25
CA GLY A 423 -6.16 4.53 -18.46
C GLY A 423 -6.53 3.86 -17.13
N LEU A 424 -5.60 3.10 -16.55
CA LEU A 424 -5.80 2.41 -15.26
C LEU A 424 -5.62 3.34 -14.06
N LEU A 425 -4.88 4.43 -14.25
CA LEU A 425 -4.58 5.45 -13.26
C LEU A 425 -5.60 6.57 -13.28
N HIS A 426 -5.88 7.12 -12.11
CA HIS A 426 -6.42 8.47 -12.01
C HIS A 426 -5.27 9.44 -12.31
N THR A 427 -5.17 9.89 -13.55
CA THR A 427 -4.18 10.91 -13.90
C THR A 427 -4.69 12.25 -13.39
N GLY A 428 -4.15 12.70 -12.26
CA GLY A 428 -4.35 14.05 -11.73
C GLY A 428 -3.82 15.14 -12.70
N PRO A 429 -3.62 16.39 -12.21
CA PRO A 429 -2.99 17.45 -12.98
C PRO A 429 -1.72 16.99 -13.71
N ARG A 430 -1.61 17.40 -14.98
CA ARG A 430 -0.53 17.00 -15.89
C ARG A 430 0.83 17.29 -15.24
N GLY A 431 1.76 16.33 -15.28
CA GLY A 431 3.13 16.53 -14.78
C GLY A 431 3.43 15.98 -13.38
N GLU A 432 2.45 15.75 -12.51
CA GLU A 432 2.71 15.22 -11.16
C GLU A 432 3.40 13.85 -11.16
N LEU A 433 2.87 12.90 -11.93
CA LEU A 433 3.46 11.57 -12.03
C LEU A 433 4.86 11.62 -12.68
N ALA A 434 5.03 12.46 -13.70
CA ALA A 434 6.32 12.66 -14.35
C ALA A 434 7.36 13.27 -13.37
N ALA A 435 6.95 14.25 -12.57
CA ALA A 435 7.80 14.88 -11.57
C ALA A 435 8.23 13.88 -10.47
N ARG A 436 7.28 13.12 -9.91
CA ARG A 436 7.57 12.04 -8.95
C ARG A 436 8.56 11.02 -9.52
N THR A 437 8.40 10.68 -10.81
CA THR A 437 9.31 9.78 -11.52
C THR A 437 10.72 10.36 -11.65
N LEU A 438 10.85 11.62 -12.07
CA LEU A 438 12.14 12.32 -12.18
C LEU A 438 12.86 12.43 -10.84
N LEU A 439 12.14 12.83 -9.79
CA LEU A 439 12.69 12.98 -8.43
C LEU A 439 13.17 11.63 -7.88
N THR A 440 12.39 10.57 -8.06
CA THR A 440 12.77 9.20 -7.66
C THR A 440 14.04 8.74 -8.36
N PHE A 441 14.12 8.92 -9.68
CA PHE A 441 15.28 8.52 -10.46
C PHE A 441 16.53 9.31 -10.07
N ALA A 442 16.40 10.63 -9.91
CA ALA A 442 17.49 11.48 -9.48
C ALA A 442 18.04 11.06 -8.10
N TYR A 443 17.15 10.74 -7.17
CA TYR A 443 17.53 10.29 -5.84
C TYR A 443 18.25 8.93 -5.87
N ASP A 444 17.72 7.93 -6.57
CA ASP A 444 18.35 6.61 -6.69
C ASP A 444 19.74 6.70 -7.34
N ARG A 445 19.86 7.49 -8.41
CA ARG A 445 21.15 7.72 -9.09
C ARG A 445 22.14 8.43 -8.19
N ALA A 446 21.70 9.45 -7.45
CA ALA A 446 22.54 10.16 -6.50
C ALA A 446 23.03 9.24 -5.37
N GLY A 447 22.15 8.37 -4.86
CA GLY A 447 22.49 7.33 -3.89
C GLY A 447 23.51 6.34 -4.45
N ALA A 448 23.35 5.87 -5.69
CA ALA A 448 24.28 4.95 -6.33
C ALA A 448 25.70 5.54 -6.48
N LEU A 449 25.83 6.86 -6.70
CA LEU A 449 27.12 7.53 -6.88
C LEU A 449 27.98 7.58 -5.62
N GLN A 450 27.39 7.49 -4.43
CA GLN A 450 28.15 7.58 -3.17
C GLN A 450 28.49 6.21 -2.57
N ARG A 451 28.30 5.15 -3.35
CA ARG A 451 28.52 3.78 -2.90
C ARG A 451 30.02 3.43 -2.97
N GLY A 452 30.55 2.85 -1.90
CA GLY A 452 31.87 2.21 -1.93
C GLY A 452 31.87 0.90 -2.74
N PRO A 453 33.02 0.43 -3.28
CA PRO A 453 33.10 -0.77 -4.12
C PRO A 453 32.52 -2.05 -3.48
N GLU A 454 32.60 -2.15 -2.15
CA GLU A 454 32.18 -3.32 -1.37
C GLU A 454 30.88 -3.10 -0.57
N GLU A 455 30.36 -1.87 -0.52
CA GLU A 455 29.12 -1.56 0.22
C GLU A 455 27.92 -2.21 -0.46
N ARG A 456 26.97 -2.75 0.30
CA ARG A 456 25.69 -3.21 -0.27
C ARG A 456 24.83 -2.01 -0.67
N THR A 457 24.01 -2.16 -1.70
CA THR A 457 23.13 -1.08 -2.13
C THR A 457 22.03 -0.86 -1.09
N SER A 458 22.03 0.30 -0.45
CA SER A 458 20.90 0.84 0.31
C SER A 458 20.34 2.01 -0.48
N TYR A 459 19.05 1.96 -0.81
CA TYR A 459 18.36 3.06 -1.49
C TYR A 459 17.74 4.03 -0.49
N SER A 460 17.66 3.68 0.79
CA SER A 460 17.14 4.56 1.85
C SER A 460 18.19 5.46 2.48
N ARG A 461 19.46 5.38 2.05
CA ARG A 461 20.54 6.22 2.54
C ARG A 461 20.31 7.69 2.15
N ALA A 462 20.55 8.58 3.11
CA ALA A 462 20.52 10.03 2.87
C ALA A 462 21.56 10.46 1.82
N VAL A 463 21.20 11.46 1.02
CA VAL A 463 22.02 11.99 -0.07
C VAL A 463 22.24 13.49 0.13
N PRO A 464 23.48 14.00 0.09
CA PRO A 464 23.79 15.42 0.00
C PRO A 464 22.93 16.16 -1.04
N VAL A 465 22.33 17.28 -0.64
CA VAL A 465 21.44 18.10 -1.50
C VAL A 465 22.13 18.46 -2.83
N VAL A 466 23.40 18.86 -2.77
CA VAL A 466 24.19 19.20 -3.97
C VAL A 466 24.33 18.01 -4.93
N VAL A 467 24.52 16.80 -4.41
CA VAL A 467 24.66 15.58 -5.25
C VAL A 467 23.30 15.20 -5.85
N PHE A 468 22.22 15.34 -5.08
CA PHE A 468 20.86 15.14 -5.57
C PHE A 468 20.52 16.10 -6.73
N LEU A 469 20.77 17.41 -6.57
CA LEU A 469 20.50 18.39 -7.63
C LEU A 469 21.34 18.14 -8.90
N ARG A 470 22.60 17.69 -8.75
CA ARG A 470 23.45 17.28 -9.89
C ARG A 470 22.95 16.02 -10.58
N ALA A 471 22.28 15.12 -9.86
CA ALA A 471 21.65 13.93 -10.43
C ALA A 471 20.30 14.25 -11.10
N LEU A 472 19.62 15.31 -10.64
CA LEU A 472 18.35 15.78 -11.21
C LEU A 472 18.57 16.55 -12.53
N PHE A 473 19.45 17.55 -12.54
CA PHE A 473 19.63 18.44 -13.68
C PHE A 473 20.78 18.02 -14.60
N ALA A 474 20.61 18.29 -15.89
CA ALA A 474 21.63 18.08 -16.91
C ALA A 474 22.91 18.87 -16.59
N ASP A 475 24.07 18.30 -16.96
CA ASP A 475 25.39 18.80 -16.56
C ASP A 475 25.61 20.27 -16.93
N ARG A 476 25.05 20.73 -18.06
CA ARG A 476 25.13 22.13 -18.52
C ARG A 476 24.52 23.15 -17.55
N TRP A 477 23.64 22.72 -16.66
CA TRP A 477 22.93 23.59 -15.70
C TRP A 477 23.53 23.57 -14.30
N HIS A 478 24.53 22.72 -14.02
CA HIS A 478 25.07 22.57 -12.67
C HIS A 478 25.58 23.89 -12.09
N ASP A 479 26.37 24.65 -12.84
CA ASP A 479 26.87 25.95 -12.36
C ASP A 479 25.74 26.96 -12.16
N THR A 480 24.72 26.93 -13.03
CA THR A 480 23.55 27.82 -12.91
C THR A 480 22.77 27.55 -11.63
N VAL A 481 22.55 26.28 -11.30
CA VAL A 481 21.82 25.83 -10.11
C VAL A 481 22.65 26.07 -8.85
N LEU A 482 23.91 25.63 -8.83
CA LEU A 482 24.74 25.62 -7.63
C LEU A 482 25.26 27.01 -7.25
N GLN A 483 25.47 27.89 -8.22
CA GLN A 483 25.83 29.30 -8.00
C GLN A 483 24.59 30.22 -7.95
N SER A 484 23.39 29.66 -7.76
CA SER A 484 22.20 30.47 -7.45
C SER A 484 22.29 30.99 -6.01
N ALA A 485 21.88 32.23 -5.78
CA ALA A 485 21.84 32.84 -4.46
C ALA A 485 20.77 33.93 -4.41
N PRO A 486 19.91 33.95 -3.37
CA PRO A 486 19.08 35.12 -3.11
C PRO A 486 19.94 36.31 -2.62
N PRO A 487 19.43 37.55 -2.70
CA PRO A 487 20.17 38.73 -2.27
C PRO A 487 20.69 38.61 -0.82
N GLY A 488 22.00 38.77 -0.63
CA GLY A 488 22.63 38.74 0.69
C GLY A 488 22.87 37.35 1.29
N ALA A 489 22.60 36.27 0.55
CA ALA A 489 22.88 34.89 0.95
C ALA A 489 24.06 34.31 0.15
N PRO A 490 24.77 33.28 0.66
CA PRO A 490 25.82 32.60 -0.08
C PRO A 490 25.24 31.76 -1.25
N PRO A 491 26.08 31.31 -2.20
CA PRO A 491 25.69 30.33 -3.22
C PRO A 491 25.02 29.10 -2.64
N LEU A 492 24.08 28.49 -3.38
CA LEU A 492 23.31 27.31 -2.97
C LEU A 492 24.23 26.18 -2.50
N GLN A 493 25.29 25.91 -3.25
CA GLN A 493 26.26 24.87 -2.88
C GLN A 493 26.91 25.08 -1.52
N ASP A 494 27.08 26.34 -1.10
CA ASP A 494 27.73 26.69 0.15
C ASP A 494 26.70 26.70 1.29
N ALA A 495 25.48 27.20 1.02
CA ALA A 495 24.36 27.21 1.97
C ALA A 495 23.88 25.81 2.37
N PHE A 496 23.97 24.85 1.44
CA PHE A 496 23.54 23.46 1.60
C PHE A 496 24.72 22.47 1.58
N ALA A 497 25.94 22.93 1.87
CA ALA A 497 27.15 22.11 1.79
C ALA A 497 27.08 20.84 2.65
N ASP A 498 26.50 20.96 3.84
CA ASP A 498 26.35 19.87 4.82
C ASP A 498 24.92 19.30 4.85
N ALA A 499 24.05 19.69 3.92
CA ALA A 499 22.65 19.34 3.95
C ALA A 499 22.35 18.05 3.17
N PHE A 500 21.38 17.26 3.64
CA PHE A 500 21.00 15.97 3.10
C PHE A 500 19.49 15.87 2.83
N VAL A 501 19.11 15.25 1.72
CA VAL A 501 17.75 14.76 1.47
C VAL A 501 17.66 13.27 1.75
N ARG A 502 16.49 12.81 2.21
CA ARG A 502 16.15 11.39 2.30
C ARG A 502 14.67 11.21 1.99
N PHE A 503 14.38 10.78 0.77
CA PHE A 503 13.02 10.43 0.35
C PHE A 503 13.08 9.28 -0.66
N THR A 504 12.39 8.19 -0.37
CA THR A 504 12.36 6.97 -1.20
C THR A 504 11.01 6.73 -1.85
N HIS A 505 9.98 7.44 -1.39
CA HIS A 505 8.61 7.36 -1.88
C HIS A 505 7.84 8.64 -1.60
N PHE A 506 6.62 8.73 -2.13
CA PHE A 506 5.71 9.84 -1.90
C PHE A 506 4.53 9.42 -1.02
N PHE A 507 4.02 10.35 -0.21
CA PHE A 507 2.85 10.10 0.62
C PHE A 507 1.98 11.35 0.74
N PRO A 508 0.64 11.22 0.66
CA PRO A 508 -0.26 12.36 0.74
C PRO A 508 -0.24 13.00 2.13
N HIS A 509 -0.33 14.32 2.14
CA HIS A 509 -0.48 15.13 3.34
C HIS A 509 -1.95 15.60 3.45
N ASP A 510 -2.77 14.83 4.16
CA ASP A 510 -4.21 15.03 4.30
C ASP A 510 -4.63 15.96 5.48
N GLY A 511 -3.71 16.82 5.96
CA GLY A 511 -3.98 17.78 7.05
C GLY A 511 -5.01 18.86 6.69
N ASP A 512 -5.23 19.81 7.60
CA ASP A 512 -6.08 21.00 7.37
C ASP A 512 -5.54 21.94 6.26
N GLY A 513 -4.42 21.57 5.65
CA GLY A 513 -3.69 22.30 4.65
C GLY A 513 -2.42 22.95 5.21
N THR A 514 -2.20 22.90 6.52
CA THR A 514 -1.03 23.49 7.17
C THR A 514 0.14 22.53 7.16
N LEU A 515 1.25 22.93 6.56
CA LEU A 515 2.51 22.20 6.56
C LEU A 515 3.43 22.84 7.60
N ASP A 516 4.07 22.04 8.45
CA ASP A 516 5.02 22.53 9.44
C ASP A 516 6.32 21.70 9.53
N VAL A 517 7.30 22.18 10.28
CA VAL A 517 8.56 21.45 10.47
C VAL A 517 8.46 20.09 11.18
N ASN A 518 7.38 19.81 11.92
CA ASN A 518 7.13 18.47 12.46
C ASN A 518 6.78 17.49 11.34
N ASP A 519 6.06 17.94 10.32
CA ASP A 519 5.79 17.15 9.12
C ASP A 519 7.10 16.83 8.39
N ALA A 520 8.03 17.79 8.29
CA ALA A 520 9.36 17.54 7.72
C ALA A 520 10.11 16.47 8.50
N LEU A 521 10.09 16.56 9.83
CA LEU A 521 10.75 15.60 10.71
C LEU A 521 10.14 14.21 10.54
N ALA A 522 8.81 14.10 10.55
CA ALA A 522 8.10 12.84 10.37
C ALA A 522 8.39 12.22 8.98
N ALA A 523 8.36 13.04 7.94
CA ALA A 523 8.66 12.65 6.56
C ALA A 523 10.12 12.21 6.41
N MET A 524 11.07 12.92 7.02
CA MET A 524 12.50 12.56 7.05
C MET A 524 12.74 11.23 7.76
N VAL A 525 12.07 10.98 8.89
CA VAL A 525 12.15 9.73 9.65
C VAL A 525 11.60 8.55 8.85
N ARG A 526 10.45 8.73 8.18
CA ARG A 526 9.88 7.70 7.29
C ARG A 526 10.58 7.58 5.94
N GLY A 527 11.32 8.61 5.53
CA GLY A 527 11.97 8.68 4.23
C GLY A 527 10.95 8.89 3.10
N CYS A 528 9.97 9.78 3.28
CA CYS A 528 9.03 10.16 2.21
C CYS A 528 9.15 11.64 1.84
N ALA A 529 8.74 11.96 0.62
CA ALA A 529 8.33 13.30 0.24
C ALA A 529 6.80 13.41 0.38
N LEU A 530 6.34 14.59 0.77
CA LEU A 530 4.92 14.86 1.02
C LEU A 530 4.26 15.38 -0.25
N LEU A 531 3.10 14.83 -0.61
CA LEU A 531 2.23 15.37 -1.64
C LEU A 531 1.27 16.35 -0.98
N ILE A 532 1.38 17.62 -1.34
CA ILE A 532 0.65 18.72 -0.72
C ILE A 532 -0.62 18.99 -1.53
N ASN A 533 -1.73 19.23 -0.83
CA ASN A 533 -2.98 19.60 -1.46
C ASN A 533 -2.85 20.95 -2.19
N PRO A 534 -3.36 21.10 -3.43
CA PRO A 534 -3.27 22.32 -4.24
C PRO A 534 -3.93 23.58 -3.64
N ARG A 535 -4.46 23.54 -2.41
CA ARG A 535 -4.87 24.75 -1.67
C ARG A 535 -3.72 25.71 -1.36
N ARG A 536 -2.47 25.23 -1.35
CA ARG A 536 -1.28 26.09 -1.25
C ARG A 536 -0.71 26.29 -2.66
N ASP A 537 -0.82 27.51 -3.17
CA ASP A 537 -0.44 27.83 -4.56
C ASP A 537 1.06 27.64 -4.85
N PHE A 538 1.92 27.56 -3.82
CA PHE A 538 3.38 27.56 -3.98
C PHE A 538 4.07 26.18 -4.00
N ALA A 539 3.39 25.08 -3.66
CA ALA A 539 4.03 23.76 -3.66
C ALA A 539 3.03 22.60 -3.81
N ASP A 540 3.37 21.65 -4.67
CA ASP A 540 2.64 20.38 -4.86
C ASP A 540 3.37 19.21 -4.18
N ILE A 541 4.69 19.31 -4.06
CA ILE A 541 5.52 18.31 -3.36
C ILE A 541 6.47 19.03 -2.39
N ALA A 542 6.56 18.55 -1.15
CA ALA A 542 7.60 18.97 -0.22
C ALA A 542 8.58 17.81 0.07
N VAL A 543 9.85 18.05 -0.21
CA VAL A 543 10.94 17.12 0.10
C VAL A 543 11.67 17.60 1.35
N PRO A 544 11.70 16.81 2.44
CA PRO A 544 12.38 17.22 3.66
C PRO A 544 13.91 17.22 3.49
N ILE A 545 14.57 18.17 4.14
CA ILE A 545 16.03 18.34 4.20
C ILE A 545 16.46 18.30 5.67
N VAL A 546 17.58 17.62 5.94
CA VAL A 546 18.37 17.78 7.17
C VAL A 546 19.54 18.70 6.85
N MET A 547 19.65 19.84 7.54
CA MET A 547 20.62 20.89 7.18
C MET A 547 22.08 20.56 7.53
N HIS A 548 22.32 19.63 8.45
CA HIS A 548 23.65 19.18 8.86
C HIS A 548 23.57 17.82 9.57
N ASP A 549 24.67 17.07 9.63
CA ASP A 549 24.73 15.77 10.32
C ASP A 549 24.61 15.92 11.85
N ALA A 550 23.37 15.99 12.32
CA ALA A 550 22.99 16.09 13.72
C ALA A 550 21.88 15.09 14.06
N PRO A 551 21.65 14.80 15.35
CA PRO A 551 20.45 14.09 15.77
C PRO A 551 19.19 14.79 15.22
N LEU A 552 18.28 14.01 14.66
CA LEU A 552 17.08 14.50 13.99
C LEU A 552 16.13 15.17 14.99
N ASP A 553 15.88 16.44 14.78
CA ASP A 553 14.92 17.27 15.52
C ASP A 553 14.41 18.38 14.60
N VAL A 554 13.34 19.09 14.98
CA VAL A 554 12.74 20.16 14.17
C VAL A 554 13.74 21.27 13.85
N ASP A 555 14.67 21.55 14.77
CA ASP A 555 15.70 22.59 14.67
C ASP A 555 16.77 22.33 13.60
N VAL A 556 16.77 21.18 12.93
CA VAL A 556 17.68 20.88 11.82
C VAL A 556 16.95 20.58 10.51
N MET A 557 15.62 20.74 10.48
CA MET A 557 14.80 20.49 9.31
C MET A 557 14.70 21.71 8.38
N SER A 558 14.59 21.44 7.08
CA SER A 558 14.20 22.40 6.04
C SER A 558 13.48 21.67 4.90
N TYR A 559 13.19 22.37 3.80
CA TYR A 559 12.44 21.85 2.65
C TYR A 559 13.05 22.23 1.30
N ILE A 560 12.87 21.32 0.34
CA ILE A 560 12.70 21.65 -1.08
C ILE A 560 11.21 21.65 -1.37
N PHE A 561 10.65 22.81 -1.67
CA PHE A 561 9.30 22.97 -2.19
C PHE A 561 9.33 22.82 -3.70
N VAL A 562 8.57 21.87 -4.24
CA VAL A 562 8.45 21.65 -5.68
C VAL A 562 7.07 22.10 -6.12
N GLN A 563 7.04 23.09 -7.01
CA GLN A 563 5.84 23.59 -7.66
C GLN A 563 5.78 23.05 -9.09
N LEU A 564 4.65 22.48 -9.46
CA LEU A 564 4.37 21.92 -10.76
C LEU A 564 3.49 22.89 -11.55
N LYS A 565 3.86 23.16 -12.80
CA LYS A 565 3.12 24.06 -13.67
C LYS A 565 2.76 23.40 -15.00
N THR A 566 1.50 23.60 -15.41
CA THR A 566 0.89 23.07 -16.64
C THR A 566 0.67 24.14 -17.72
N GLY A 567 1.24 25.34 -17.55
CA GLY A 567 1.09 26.44 -18.52
C GLY A 567 1.83 27.71 -18.11
N TYR A 568 1.51 28.84 -18.77
CA TYR A 568 2.11 30.18 -18.56
C TYR A 568 1.75 30.86 -17.24
N GLU A 569 1.16 30.14 -16.29
CA GLU A 569 0.83 30.74 -15.00
C GLU A 569 2.10 31.13 -14.25
N PRO A 570 2.12 32.33 -13.62
CA PRO A 570 3.27 32.75 -12.85
C PRO A 570 3.54 31.76 -11.70
N SER A 571 4.81 31.48 -11.45
CA SER A 571 5.23 30.73 -10.27
C SER A 571 4.86 31.53 -9.02
N CYS A 572 4.18 30.89 -8.08
CA CYS A 572 3.95 31.43 -6.74
C CYS A 572 5.05 30.88 -5.83
N ALA A 573 5.94 31.74 -5.31
CA ALA A 573 6.93 31.34 -4.31
C ALA A 573 6.33 31.56 -2.91
N PRO A 574 6.73 30.78 -1.89
CA PRO A 574 6.28 31.03 -0.53
C PRO A 574 6.72 32.43 -0.08
N ASP A 575 5.81 33.18 0.51
CA ASP A 575 6.08 34.50 1.04
C ASP A 575 6.67 34.44 2.46
N ALA A 576 6.87 35.60 3.10
CA ALA A 576 7.43 35.64 4.45
C ALA A 576 6.48 35.06 5.51
N ASP A 577 5.16 35.25 5.33
CA ASP A 577 4.14 34.78 6.27
C ASP A 577 3.98 33.26 6.18
N ASP A 578 4.00 32.71 4.96
CA ASP A 578 4.05 31.26 4.70
C ASP A 578 5.25 30.63 5.43
N MET A 579 6.42 31.26 5.31
CA MET A 579 7.66 30.75 5.89
C MET A 579 7.66 30.86 7.42
N ASP A 580 7.17 31.98 7.97
CA ASP A 580 7.05 32.15 9.42
C ASP A 580 6.02 31.18 10.03
N GLU A 581 4.96 30.81 9.29
CA GLU A 581 4.01 29.77 9.69
C GLU A 581 4.66 28.38 9.72
N ILE A 582 5.32 27.97 8.62
CA ILE A 582 5.92 26.63 8.48
C ILE A 582 7.05 26.41 9.51
N PHE A 583 7.88 27.42 9.72
CA PHE A 583 9.06 27.38 10.58
C PHE A 583 8.81 28.00 11.96
N ASN A 584 7.55 28.14 12.36
CA ASN A 584 7.17 28.73 13.63
C ASN A 584 7.81 28.00 14.82
N GLY A 585 8.32 28.75 15.78
CA GLY A 585 8.85 28.22 17.04
C GLY A 585 10.29 27.68 16.95
N LEU A 586 10.96 27.75 15.80
CA LEU A 586 12.35 27.30 15.67
C LEU A 586 13.36 28.27 16.28
N THR A 587 14.43 27.71 16.83
CA THR A 587 15.54 28.49 17.39
C THR A 587 16.50 28.99 16.31
N ARG A 588 16.51 28.32 15.16
CA ARG A 588 17.40 28.59 14.01
C ARG A 588 16.60 28.81 12.75
N LYS A 589 17.06 29.77 11.94
CA LYS A 589 16.50 30.03 10.62
C LYS A 589 17.28 29.23 9.58
N HIS A 590 16.59 28.38 8.83
CA HIS A 590 17.19 27.58 7.76
C HIS A 590 16.79 28.09 6.39
N PRO A 591 17.71 28.03 5.39
CA PRO A 591 17.37 28.31 4.00
C PRO A 591 16.50 27.19 3.41
N THR A 592 15.65 27.54 2.46
CA THR A 592 14.82 26.59 1.69
C THR A 592 15.13 26.67 0.20
N ILE A 593 14.72 25.65 -0.55
CA ILE A 593 14.77 25.64 -2.02
C ILE A 593 13.34 25.65 -2.54
N HIS A 594 13.02 26.57 -3.44
CA HIS A 594 11.77 26.56 -4.20
C HIS A 594 12.08 26.19 -5.65
N LEU A 595 11.66 25.00 -6.07
CA LEU A 595 11.89 24.43 -7.38
C LEU A 595 10.60 24.42 -8.19
N VAL A 596 10.54 25.22 -9.24
CA VAL A 596 9.45 25.20 -10.22
C VAL A 596 9.81 24.20 -11.33
N MET A 597 8.95 23.21 -11.56
CA MET A 597 9.04 22.26 -12.66
C MET A 597 7.86 22.46 -13.62
N GLN A 598 8.13 23.08 -14.76
CA GLN A 598 7.16 23.17 -15.87
C GLN A 598 7.52 22.12 -16.91
N LEU A 599 6.83 20.98 -16.87
CA LEU A 599 7.19 19.80 -17.67
C LEU A 599 6.56 19.78 -19.06
N GLU A 600 5.50 20.55 -19.29
CA GLU A 600 4.85 20.64 -20.60
C GLU A 600 5.71 21.37 -21.63
N ALA A 601 5.55 20.99 -22.90
CA ALA A 601 6.33 21.56 -24.00
C ALA A 601 5.83 22.97 -24.33
N ASP A 602 6.56 23.98 -23.88
CA ASP A 602 6.30 25.35 -24.28
C ASP A 602 7.03 25.70 -25.60
N HIS A 603 6.46 26.61 -26.39
CA HIS A 603 6.99 27.05 -27.69
C HIS A 603 8.38 27.74 -27.61
N GLY A 604 8.92 27.96 -26.40
CA GLY A 604 10.22 28.60 -26.13
C GLY A 604 11.42 27.66 -25.95
N GLY A 605 11.24 26.33 -25.94
CA GLY A 605 12.32 25.36 -25.82
C GLY A 605 12.85 25.13 -24.39
N ALA A 606 13.69 24.09 -24.23
CA ALA A 606 14.20 23.63 -22.94
C ALA A 606 15.19 24.63 -22.28
N SER A 607 14.88 25.12 -21.07
CA SER A 607 15.71 26.10 -20.36
C SER A 607 15.68 25.95 -18.83
N MET A 608 16.67 26.55 -18.16
CA MET A 608 16.69 26.76 -16.72
C MET A 608 16.87 28.24 -16.44
N ALA A 609 16.07 28.80 -15.53
CA ALA A 609 16.17 30.20 -15.13
C ALA A 609 16.46 30.34 -13.64
N LYS A 610 17.23 31.38 -13.30
CA LYS A 610 17.17 32.00 -11.98
C LYS A 610 16.00 32.96 -12.02
N THR A 611 15.00 32.79 -11.17
CA THR A 611 14.01 33.85 -10.95
C THR A 611 14.66 34.90 -10.07
N SER A 612 15.45 35.79 -10.69
CA SER A 612 15.74 37.09 -10.09
C SER A 612 14.41 37.85 -10.06
N ASP A 613 13.99 38.32 -8.90
CA ASP A 613 12.74 39.05 -8.70
C ASP A 613 12.53 40.05 -9.86
N SER A 614 11.54 39.76 -10.71
CA SER A 614 11.12 40.70 -11.73
C SER A 614 10.18 41.68 -11.05
N SER A 615 10.74 42.85 -10.71
CA SER A 615 10.03 44.14 -10.59
C SER A 615 8.62 44.09 -9.99
N ASP A 616 8.51 43.83 -8.68
CA ASP A 616 7.48 44.51 -7.91
C ASP A 616 8.04 45.86 -7.46
N GLY A 617 7.40 46.92 -7.94
CA GLY A 617 7.83 48.29 -7.71
C GLY A 617 7.79 48.67 -6.23
N ASP A 618 8.84 49.36 -5.80
CA ASP A 618 8.87 50.34 -4.71
C ASP A 618 7.94 50.08 -3.52
N ARG A 619 8.32 49.09 -2.69
CA ARG A 619 8.32 49.26 -1.23
C ARG A 619 9.56 48.59 -0.65
N ALA A 620 10.62 49.38 -0.50
CA ALA A 620 11.68 49.06 0.45
C ALA A 620 11.05 49.04 1.85
N ASP A 621 10.70 47.85 2.34
CA ASP A 621 10.56 47.61 3.76
C ASP A 621 11.88 47.01 4.25
N GLU A 622 12.48 47.68 5.23
CA GLU A 622 13.77 47.32 5.82
C GLU A 622 13.60 46.09 6.71
N GLY A 623 13.63 44.90 6.11
CA GLY A 623 13.68 43.63 6.82
C GLY A 623 14.36 42.57 5.97
N LYS A 624 15.52 42.06 6.41
CA LYS A 624 16.09 40.85 5.79
C LYS A 624 15.07 39.72 5.94
N PRO A 625 14.71 38.98 4.87
CA PRO A 625 13.78 37.87 5.00
C PRO A 625 14.30 36.88 6.04
N ALA A 626 13.41 36.42 6.92
CA ALA A 626 13.76 35.52 8.01
C ALA A 626 14.41 34.23 7.50
N HIS A 627 13.88 33.67 6.41
CA HIS A 627 14.37 32.45 5.78
C HIS A 627 14.79 32.75 4.33
N ALA A 628 16.04 32.42 3.98
CA ALA A 628 16.51 32.60 2.61
C ALA A 628 15.90 31.54 1.68
N CYS A 629 15.18 31.97 0.63
CA CYS A 629 14.55 31.07 -0.33
C CYS A 629 15.34 31.05 -1.66
N TYR A 630 15.88 29.89 -2.01
CA TYR A 630 16.64 29.67 -3.25
C TYR A 630 15.68 29.23 -4.35
N LYS A 631 15.35 30.15 -5.25
CA LYS A 631 14.41 29.91 -6.35
C LYS A 631 15.10 29.32 -7.59
N LEU A 632 14.61 28.19 -8.06
CA LEU A 632 15.06 27.49 -9.27
C LEU A 632 13.85 27.25 -10.17
N ALA A 633 13.98 27.49 -11.48
CA ALA A 633 12.91 27.20 -12.45
C ALA A 633 13.45 26.37 -13.62
N ALA A 634 12.75 25.27 -13.90
CA ALA A 634 13.10 24.29 -14.92
C ALA A 634 11.96 24.13 -15.94
N TYR A 635 12.26 24.41 -17.21
CA TYR A 635 11.29 24.44 -18.30
C TYR A 635 11.58 23.35 -19.32
N GLY A 636 10.61 22.45 -19.50
CA GLY A 636 10.61 21.35 -20.46
C GLY A 636 11.02 20.00 -19.86
N CYS A 637 10.43 18.92 -20.38
CA CYS A 637 10.73 17.54 -20.00
C CYS A 637 11.61 16.86 -21.06
N SER A 638 12.94 17.00 -20.94
CA SER A 638 13.90 16.40 -21.89
C SER A 638 15.28 16.17 -21.28
N PRO A 639 16.16 15.37 -21.92
CA PRO A 639 17.55 15.19 -21.52
C PRO A 639 18.35 16.49 -21.42
N ALA A 640 17.89 17.53 -22.13
CA ALA A 640 18.50 18.86 -22.10
C ALA A 640 18.24 19.58 -20.76
N VAL A 641 17.24 19.20 -19.99
CA VAL A 641 16.91 19.81 -18.67
C VAL A 641 17.27 18.85 -17.55
N TYR A 642 16.80 17.61 -17.67
CA TYR A 642 16.90 16.61 -16.62
C TYR A 642 17.86 15.49 -17.03
N LYS A 643 18.80 15.19 -16.13
CA LYS A 643 19.77 14.10 -16.31
C LYS A 643 19.16 12.71 -16.14
N ALA A 644 17.96 12.65 -15.56
CA ALA A 644 17.16 11.44 -15.40
C ALA A 644 16.52 10.95 -16.71
N ILE A 645 16.50 11.78 -17.75
CA ILE A 645 15.90 11.43 -19.04
C ILE A 645 17.03 11.15 -20.02
N ASP A 646 17.11 9.91 -20.48
CA ASP A 646 17.94 9.53 -21.62
C ASP A 646 17.17 9.73 -22.93
N GLU A 647 17.86 9.90 -24.07
CA GLU A 647 17.20 10.12 -25.37
C GLU A 647 16.20 9.00 -25.72
N GLU A 648 16.50 7.76 -25.35
CA GLU A 648 15.64 6.59 -25.54
C GLU A 648 14.34 6.66 -24.72
N ASN A 649 14.37 7.36 -23.57
CA ASN A 649 13.25 7.42 -22.63
C ASN A 649 12.34 8.63 -22.82
N LYS A 650 12.69 9.53 -23.74
CA LYS A 650 11.98 10.80 -23.97
C LYS A 650 10.50 10.59 -24.33
N GLU A 651 10.19 9.60 -25.16
CA GLU A 651 8.82 9.30 -25.57
C GLU A 651 7.97 8.75 -24.42
N HIS A 652 8.57 8.00 -23.49
CA HIS A 652 7.87 7.49 -22.32
C HIS A 652 7.46 8.63 -21.38
N TYR A 653 8.35 9.59 -21.11
CA TYR A 653 7.98 10.78 -20.34
C TYR A 653 6.93 11.64 -21.05
N ALA A 654 7.00 11.78 -22.38
CA ALA A 654 5.95 12.46 -23.14
C ALA A 654 4.58 11.78 -22.96
N SER A 655 4.55 10.44 -22.87
CA SER A 655 3.33 9.68 -22.57
C SER A 655 2.82 9.88 -21.14
N LEU A 656 3.68 10.13 -20.16
CA LEU A 656 3.25 10.46 -18.80
C LEU A 656 2.60 11.86 -18.73
N LEU A 657 2.96 12.73 -19.67
CA LEU A 657 2.46 14.10 -19.80
C LEU A 657 1.26 14.22 -20.74
N SER A 658 0.99 13.22 -21.57
CA SER A 658 -0.11 13.26 -22.53
C SER A 658 -1.45 13.16 -21.80
N SER A 659 -2.27 14.21 -21.92
CA SER A 659 -3.72 14.06 -21.76
C SER A 659 -4.32 13.87 -23.15
N ASP A 660 -4.92 12.72 -23.42
CA ASP A 660 -5.66 12.55 -24.65
C ASP A 660 -7.04 13.23 -24.50
N PRO A 661 -7.30 14.38 -25.17
CA PRO A 661 -8.63 14.97 -25.15
C PRO A 661 -9.66 13.96 -25.70
N ILE A 662 -10.92 14.07 -25.26
CA ILE A 662 -12.00 13.14 -25.67
C ILE A 662 -12.09 12.95 -27.20
N ILE A 663 -11.70 13.97 -27.96
CA ILE A 663 -11.64 13.98 -29.42
C ILE A 663 -10.56 13.01 -29.94
N SER A 664 -9.36 12.97 -29.36
CA SER A 664 -8.28 12.06 -29.79
C SER A 664 -8.57 10.60 -29.45
N GLN A 665 -9.45 10.35 -28.47
CA GLN A 665 -9.89 9.00 -28.08
C GLN A 665 -11.15 8.53 -28.82
N HIS A 666 -11.79 9.38 -29.61
CA HIS A 666 -13.05 9.02 -30.25
C HIS A 666 -12.85 7.85 -31.25
N ALA A 667 -13.64 6.78 -31.11
CA ALA A 667 -13.48 5.56 -31.93
C ALA A 667 -13.58 5.80 -33.45
N ARG A 668 -14.25 6.89 -33.87
CA ARG A 668 -14.33 7.30 -35.28
C ARG A 668 -13.42 8.49 -35.52
N GLN A 669 -12.14 8.22 -35.76
CA GLN A 669 -11.09 9.21 -36.05
C GLN A 669 -11.17 9.81 -37.47
N GLY A 670 -12.09 9.34 -38.31
CA GLY A 670 -12.34 9.97 -39.61
C GLY A 670 -12.85 11.40 -39.43
N ALA A 671 -12.46 12.32 -40.33
CA ALA A 671 -12.78 13.75 -40.25
C ALA A 671 -14.27 14.04 -39.98
N VAL A 672 -15.17 13.26 -40.60
CA VAL A 672 -16.62 13.36 -40.39
C VAL A 672 -17.00 13.00 -38.95
N GLY A 673 -16.49 11.88 -38.42
CA GLY A 673 -16.79 11.43 -37.07
C GLY A 673 -16.32 12.42 -36.01
N ILE A 674 -15.12 12.97 -36.19
CA ILE A 674 -14.55 14.00 -35.32
C ILE A 674 -15.39 15.29 -35.36
N ALA A 675 -15.78 15.75 -36.55
CA ALA A 675 -16.61 16.95 -36.70
C ALA A 675 -17.97 16.83 -35.99
N TYR A 676 -18.60 15.66 -36.01
CA TYR A 676 -19.86 15.43 -35.27
C TYR A 676 -19.66 15.53 -33.75
N VAL A 677 -18.59 14.96 -33.20
CA VAL A 677 -18.30 15.04 -31.76
C VAL A 677 -18.00 16.47 -31.34
N GLN A 678 -17.25 17.21 -32.16
CA GLN A 678 -16.98 18.64 -31.93
C GLN A 678 -18.28 19.47 -31.89
N ARG A 679 -19.27 19.16 -32.75
CA ARG A 679 -20.60 19.80 -32.73
C ARG A 679 -21.42 19.48 -31.48
N MET A 680 -21.20 18.32 -30.87
CA MET A 680 -21.80 17.95 -29.58
C MET A 680 -21.20 18.75 -28.41
N LYS A 681 -20.10 19.49 -28.63
CA LYS A 681 -19.45 20.38 -27.64
C LYS A 681 -19.00 19.64 -26.39
N ALA A 682 -18.46 18.43 -26.56
CA ALA A 682 -17.82 17.68 -25.49
C ALA A 682 -16.57 18.40 -24.93
N ALA A 683 -15.95 19.25 -25.76
CA ALA A 683 -15.01 20.30 -25.37
C ALA A 683 -15.36 21.58 -26.14
N TRP A 684 -15.03 22.75 -25.57
CA TRP A 684 -15.44 24.04 -26.12
C TRP A 684 -14.27 24.76 -26.80
N ASP A 685 -14.02 24.41 -28.06
CA ASP A 685 -12.90 24.96 -28.86
C ASP A 685 -13.39 26.00 -29.87
N ARG A 686 -12.60 27.06 -30.13
CA ARG A 686 -12.88 28.10 -31.15
C ARG A 686 -12.67 27.58 -32.58
N ILE A 687 -13.49 26.62 -32.96
CA ILE A 687 -13.52 25.99 -34.29
C ILE A 687 -14.93 26.04 -34.88
N PRO A 688 -15.08 26.03 -36.21
CA PRO A 688 -16.39 26.16 -36.85
C PRO A 688 -17.40 25.11 -36.40
N ALA A 689 -16.93 23.88 -36.12
CA ALA A 689 -17.79 22.78 -35.65
C ALA A 689 -18.43 23.06 -34.27
N CYS A 690 -17.77 23.80 -33.37
CA CYS A 690 -18.33 24.13 -32.05
C CYS A 690 -19.23 25.37 -32.08
N TYR A 691 -19.10 26.23 -33.10
CA TYR A 691 -19.78 27.51 -33.25
C TYR A 691 -20.65 27.61 -34.51
N ASP A 692 -21.06 26.47 -35.08
CA ASP A 692 -21.90 26.39 -36.29
C ASP A 692 -23.28 27.05 -36.11
N TRP A 693 -23.69 27.28 -34.87
CA TRP A 693 -24.92 27.96 -34.46
C TRP A 693 -24.78 29.49 -34.30
N ALA A 694 -23.55 30.02 -34.20
CA ALA A 694 -23.31 31.44 -33.96
C ALA A 694 -22.95 32.14 -35.27
N ALA A 695 -23.70 33.15 -35.70
CA ALA A 695 -23.37 33.95 -36.89
C ALA A 695 -22.26 34.99 -36.60
N ASP A 696 -21.09 34.53 -36.15
CA ASP A 696 -19.96 35.35 -35.75
C ASP A 696 -18.65 34.77 -36.32
N SER A 697 -18.00 35.54 -37.19
CA SER A 697 -16.79 35.12 -37.89
C SER A 697 -15.56 35.03 -36.99
N VAL A 698 -15.55 35.71 -35.84
CA VAL A 698 -14.48 35.62 -34.84
C VAL A 698 -14.58 34.30 -34.07
N LEU A 699 -15.80 33.83 -33.81
CA LEU A 699 -16.05 32.56 -33.12
C LEU A 699 -15.92 31.34 -34.04
N GLN A 700 -16.23 31.48 -35.33
CA GLN A 700 -16.22 30.39 -36.30
C GLN A 700 -14.84 30.07 -36.90
N GLY A 701 -13.83 30.94 -36.78
CA GLY A 701 -12.50 30.72 -37.36
C GLY A 701 -12.46 30.87 -38.90
N ALA A 702 -11.26 30.91 -39.48
CA ALA A 702 -11.04 31.34 -40.87
C ALA A 702 -11.29 30.27 -41.96
N GLU A 703 -11.56 29.01 -41.61
CA GLU A 703 -11.81 27.94 -42.57
C GLU A 703 -13.15 27.24 -42.29
N SER A 704 -14.12 27.37 -43.19
CA SER A 704 -15.44 26.75 -43.06
C SER A 704 -15.45 25.32 -43.63
N VAL A 705 -15.63 24.32 -42.77
CA VAL A 705 -15.96 22.96 -43.21
C VAL A 705 -17.47 22.90 -43.50
N GLN A 706 -17.84 23.06 -44.77
CA GLN A 706 -19.22 22.90 -45.23
C GLN A 706 -19.56 21.42 -45.45
N HIS A 707 -20.03 20.76 -44.40
CA HIS A 707 -20.86 19.57 -44.56
C HIS A 707 -22.22 19.82 -43.90
N PRO A 708 -23.30 20.02 -44.70
CA PRO A 708 -24.64 20.14 -44.16
C PRO A 708 -25.09 18.79 -43.59
N VAL A 709 -25.65 18.81 -42.38
CA VAL A 709 -26.28 17.64 -41.76
C VAL A 709 -27.75 17.67 -42.16
N GLU A 710 -28.11 16.96 -43.23
CA GLU A 710 -29.52 16.66 -43.50
C GLU A 710 -29.97 15.57 -42.52
N GLY A 711 -30.72 15.98 -41.50
CA GLY A 711 -31.24 15.05 -40.50
C GLY A 711 -31.74 15.74 -39.25
N VAL A 712 -32.72 16.62 -39.37
CA VAL A 712 -33.51 17.07 -38.21
C VAL A 712 -34.96 16.64 -38.43
N PHE A 713 -35.41 15.68 -37.63
CA PHE A 713 -36.84 15.55 -37.35
C PHE A 713 -37.21 16.70 -36.41
N VAL A 714 -38.06 17.59 -36.89
CA VAL A 714 -38.75 18.57 -36.05
C VAL A 714 -39.70 17.79 -35.15
N VAL A 715 -39.52 17.88 -33.83
CA VAL A 715 -40.56 17.52 -32.84
C VAL A 715 -41.23 18.79 -32.37
#